data_AF-A2DNK6-F1
#
_entry.id   AF-A2DNK6-F1
#
_cell.length_a   1.000
_cell.length_b   1.000
_cell.length_c   1.000
_cell.angle_alpha   90.00
_cell.angle_beta   90.00
_cell.angle_gamma   90.00
#
_symmetry.space_group_name_H-M   'P 1'
#
loop_
_entity.id
_entity.type
_entity.pdbx_description
1 polymer ?
#
loop_
_entity_poly.entity_id
_entity_poly.type
_entity_poly.pdbx_seq_one_letter_code
_entity_poly.pdbx_strand_id
1 'polypeptide(L)'
;MKGSLEYEIQSLTQENEELRKQLKNLQTQFEKAVSVSSELEETYRKNAELSRALQESEARCADYSKRLEISMKNCEELEKRINQEPRKSPIKPKVEINKSEIIQLNSRIQGYEKQQIEYQEKISAEKKRNQDLQNQLNQIFNTASSYFNSPINDSNSLLLNLIKIPESKQNDQEEYVLAIKKLQSKVKKWKAKYKEQHERYLELQSNRPVAQTTQEFINLNTQISELKMTINSQNEKLKVLNEENSSIKTQNAQLSARIRISEMSKTENKETDEINYLNQINQLKSELNTTKTSYDKSKSKQSELNSQFKKASHCINEQKLAIQAKDNEIETLNSRINQFQSDNKELAAQIKIIDKKLKKSAKQVMEYKGELSEVKKIVQTRDNEIQSLNDEINKLKFEYKGVIGDKDRITEELNKNKIDLYALQSKLKSYQENLNQSKQSEKTEVKVVEKQNHVQIEAIPLNIWSSLDFPREISDSLNTIVRNQILESSSKVKSIFDILTKYYQEKLIKYEKSSEQNALEISDLKKNVNNFAQYLERRFPDLKIDFAALMTSDNARETFSEYIISLFSSLQNLSDHCQEIDAQIVDLYIALDADTYNDAISNAQKLREVAFASKNRIRDLKRDLSQIKSFFKEKTEEYDNITNNLEKDLNNIKSELDKKEIEVQNLNETNRSLKENNEKEINQKALIINDLQAKLSEHESAKSQLLIQNTSMNEMIKTLQDKFKVLTENYKRLSAAKDEMEAQLNQDLKEKEEHFEEQNQMLLKQIKDLTNESSDAIKRLRADLETSETEKDKAVQENITSNLKIKQLESHINAMQNDMQRNMKTLEIQNSMKLKSMQNELLTKINELESSKQSIINSITNNLAPLLATGERLDENALDQTLQGINMRFNHLMIRDKRIRELLNIGPMDSIEDEMIRLFKKQ
;
A
#
# COMPACT_ATOMS: atom_id res chain seq x y z
N MET A 1 77.00 52.78 -34.57
CA MET A 1 76.23 51.57 -34.93
C MET A 1 75.73 50.80 -33.72
N LYS A 2 76.58 50.38 -32.77
CA LYS A 2 76.15 49.53 -31.64
C LYS A 2 75.00 50.11 -30.79
N GLY A 3 75.06 51.39 -30.42
CA GLY A 3 73.98 52.04 -29.64
C GLY A 3 72.67 52.26 -30.40
N SER A 4 72.69 52.34 -31.74
CA SER A 4 71.47 52.41 -32.55
C SER A 4 70.77 51.06 -32.59
N LEU A 5 71.55 49.97 -32.68
CA LEU A 5 71.04 48.61 -32.68
C LEU A 5 70.45 48.24 -31.30
N GLU A 6 71.10 48.67 -30.21
CA GLU A 6 70.61 48.43 -28.85
C GLU A 6 69.29 49.17 -28.58
N TYR A 7 69.15 50.41 -29.07
CA TYR A 7 67.89 51.16 -28.97
C TYR A 7 66.76 50.51 -29.78
N GLU A 8 67.05 50.04 -31.00
CA GLU A 8 66.08 49.36 -31.85
C GLU A 8 65.65 48.01 -31.26
N ILE A 9 66.58 47.22 -30.70
CA ILE A 9 66.27 45.98 -29.98
C ILE A 9 65.41 46.28 -28.76
N GLN A 10 65.70 47.33 -27.99
CA GLN A 10 64.91 47.69 -26.81
C GLN A 10 63.49 48.15 -27.19
N SER A 11 63.36 48.95 -28.26
CA SER A 11 62.06 49.35 -28.81
C SER A 11 61.24 48.15 -29.29
N LEU A 12 61.85 47.23 -30.05
CA LEU A 12 61.19 46.00 -30.52
C LEU A 12 60.84 45.05 -29.37
N THR A 13 61.61 45.07 -28.28
CA THR A 13 61.29 44.26 -27.09
C THR A 13 60.08 44.82 -26.36
N GLN A 14 60.00 46.16 -26.19
CA GLN A 14 58.84 46.82 -25.62
C GLN A 14 57.58 46.61 -26.46
N GLU A 15 57.70 46.73 -27.79
CA GLU A 15 56.60 46.48 -28.71
C GLU A 15 56.13 45.01 -28.63
N ASN A 16 57.04 44.05 -28.55
CA ASN A 16 56.69 42.64 -28.34
C ASN A 16 56.01 42.37 -26.99
N GLU A 17 56.41 43.06 -25.92
CA GLU A 17 55.74 42.96 -24.62
C GLU A 17 54.33 43.55 -24.66
N GLU A 18 54.14 44.65 -25.36
CA GLU A 18 52.83 45.28 -25.54
C GLU A 18 51.90 44.41 -26.41
N LEU A 19 52.41 43.85 -27.50
CA LEU A 19 51.68 42.87 -28.32
C LEU A 19 51.30 41.62 -27.53
N ARG A 20 52.17 41.13 -26.63
CA ARG A 20 51.83 40.01 -25.73
C ARG A 20 50.74 40.37 -24.73
N LYS A 21 50.73 41.59 -24.19
CA LYS A 21 49.64 42.07 -23.33
C LYS A 21 48.33 42.17 -24.09
N GLN A 22 48.35 42.69 -25.33
CA GLN A 22 47.19 42.77 -26.20
C GLN A 22 46.65 41.38 -26.55
N LEU A 23 47.51 40.42 -26.92
CA LEU A 23 47.12 39.03 -27.18
C LEU A 23 46.49 38.37 -25.96
N LYS A 24 47.06 38.56 -24.76
CA LYS A 24 46.49 38.02 -23.53
C LYS A 24 45.11 38.62 -23.23
N ASN A 25 44.93 39.92 -23.46
CA ASN A 25 43.65 40.58 -23.26
C ASN A 25 42.60 40.09 -24.27
N LEU A 26 42.98 39.91 -25.53
CA LEU A 26 42.13 39.31 -26.57
C LEU A 26 41.73 37.88 -26.22
N GLN A 27 42.66 37.08 -25.70
CA GLN A 27 42.39 35.71 -25.26
C GLN A 27 41.38 35.67 -24.11
N THR A 28 41.53 36.56 -23.11
CA THR A 28 40.54 36.68 -22.02
C THR A 28 39.17 37.16 -22.53
N GLN A 29 39.13 38.06 -23.50
CA GLN A 29 37.88 38.49 -24.13
C GLN A 29 37.22 37.35 -24.91
N PHE A 30 38.01 36.54 -25.62
CA PHE A 30 37.52 35.36 -26.34
C PHE A 30 36.96 34.30 -25.37
N GLU A 31 37.68 33.99 -24.29
CA GLU A 31 37.20 33.05 -23.26
C GLU A 31 35.89 33.53 -22.62
N LYS A 32 35.76 34.84 -22.34
CA LYS A 32 34.50 35.44 -21.87
C LYS A 32 33.38 35.31 -22.90
N ALA A 33 33.66 35.57 -24.18
CA ALA A 33 32.68 35.42 -25.25
C ALA A 33 32.20 33.97 -25.40
N VAL A 34 33.10 32.99 -25.28
CA VAL A 34 32.77 31.55 -25.28
C VAL A 34 31.90 31.19 -24.07
N SER A 35 32.22 31.70 -22.86
CA SER A 35 31.40 31.48 -21.66
C SER A 35 29.99 32.03 -21.83
N VAL A 36 29.86 33.27 -22.32
CA VAL A 36 28.55 33.91 -22.58
C VAL A 36 27.76 33.13 -23.64
N SER A 37 28.43 32.60 -24.68
CA SER A 37 27.77 31.75 -25.68
C SER A 37 27.20 30.48 -25.06
N SER A 38 27.92 29.83 -24.13
CA SER A 38 27.46 28.64 -23.42
C SER A 38 26.25 28.94 -22.53
N GLU A 39 26.27 30.05 -21.79
CA GLU A 39 25.14 30.48 -20.95
C GLU A 39 23.90 30.83 -21.79
N LEU A 40 24.11 31.42 -22.97
CA LEU A 40 23.05 31.74 -23.91
C LEU A 40 22.39 30.47 -24.47
N GLU A 41 23.18 29.46 -24.85
CA GLU A 41 22.68 28.16 -25.29
C GLU A 41 21.87 27.44 -24.20
N GLU A 42 22.33 27.47 -22.95
CA GLU A 42 21.61 26.91 -21.82
C GLU A 42 20.27 27.65 -21.58
N THR A 43 20.27 28.98 -21.71
CA THR A 43 19.07 29.80 -21.60
C THR A 43 18.07 29.49 -22.73
N TYR A 44 18.53 29.32 -23.97
CA TYR A 44 17.67 28.92 -25.09
C TYR A 44 17.09 27.52 -24.89
N ARG A 45 17.88 26.58 -24.37
CA ARG A 45 17.40 25.23 -24.03
C ARG A 45 16.32 25.28 -22.96
N LYS A 46 16.53 26.05 -21.89
CA LYS A 46 15.55 26.21 -20.81
C LYS A 46 14.27 26.89 -21.29
N ASN A 47 14.38 27.90 -22.15
CA ASN A 47 13.21 28.53 -22.78
C ASN A 47 12.44 27.53 -23.66
N ALA A 48 13.14 26.70 -24.44
CA ALA A 48 12.48 25.66 -25.25
C ALA A 48 11.77 24.61 -24.39
N GLU A 49 12.34 24.21 -23.25
CA GLU A 49 11.70 23.31 -22.29
C GLU A 49 10.47 23.94 -21.63
N LEU A 50 10.56 25.21 -21.20
CA LEU A 50 9.42 25.95 -20.65
C LEU A 50 8.30 26.15 -21.67
N SER A 51 8.62 26.45 -22.93
CA SER A 51 7.63 26.55 -24.00
C SER A 51 6.89 25.22 -24.24
N ARG A 52 7.58 24.07 -24.18
CA ARG A 52 6.93 22.75 -24.25
C ARG A 52 6.03 22.48 -23.05
N ALA A 53 6.50 22.78 -21.84
CA ALA A 53 5.70 22.61 -20.62
C ALA A 53 4.43 23.49 -20.64
N LEU A 54 4.53 24.71 -21.15
CA LEU A 54 3.39 25.62 -21.33
C LEU A 54 2.39 25.02 -22.32
N GLN A 55 2.85 24.55 -23.48
CA GLN A 55 2.00 23.93 -24.50
C GLN A 55 1.29 22.66 -23.99
N GLU A 56 1.97 21.83 -23.19
CA GLU A 56 1.35 20.67 -22.54
C GLU A 56 0.30 21.07 -21.50
N SER A 57 0.54 22.13 -20.73
CA SER A 57 -0.42 22.65 -19.75
C SER A 57 -1.66 23.20 -20.44
N GLU A 58 -1.50 23.97 -21.52
CA GLU A 58 -2.60 24.49 -22.34
C GLU A 58 -3.44 23.35 -22.94
N ALA A 59 -2.79 22.29 -23.46
CA ALA A 59 -3.48 21.12 -23.97
C ALA A 59 -4.32 20.40 -22.90
N ARG A 60 -3.81 20.31 -21.65
CA ARG A 60 -4.56 19.74 -20.52
C ARG A 60 -5.76 20.59 -20.12
N CYS A 61 -5.58 21.92 -20.05
CA CYS A 61 -6.68 22.84 -19.79
C CYS A 61 -7.79 22.72 -20.85
N ALA A 62 -7.42 22.62 -22.13
CA ALA A 62 -8.38 22.42 -23.22
C ALA A 62 -9.16 21.10 -23.10
N ASP A 63 -8.51 20.00 -22.71
CA ASP A 63 -9.19 18.71 -22.45
C ASP A 63 -10.19 18.83 -21.29
N TYR A 64 -9.81 19.48 -20.19
CA TYR A 64 -10.72 19.69 -19.05
C TYR A 64 -11.92 20.54 -19.42
N SER A 65 -11.73 21.63 -20.16
CA SER A 65 -12.85 22.44 -20.66
C SER A 65 -13.79 21.63 -21.55
N LYS A 66 -13.27 20.76 -22.44
CA LYS A 66 -14.07 19.89 -23.30
C LYS A 66 -14.88 18.87 -22.48
N ARG A 67 -14.29 18.27 -21.44
CA ARG A 67 -14.99 17.34 -20.54
C ARG A 67 -16.11 18.02 -19.76
N LEU A 68 -15.86 19.23 -19.28
CA LEU A 68 -16.86 20.03 -18.58
C LEU A 68 -18.04 20.36 -19.51
N GLU A 69 -17.78 20.78 -20.75
CA GLU A 69 -18.80 21.06 -21.75
C GLU A 69 -19.66 19.82 -22.06
N ILE A 70 -19.05 18.64 -22.21
CA ILE A 70 -19.78 17.37 -22.39
C ILE A 70 -20.67 17.07 -21.19
N SER A 71 -20.16 17.27 -19.98
CA SER A 71 -20.94 17.06 -18.75
C SER A 71 -22.14 18.00 -18.67
N MET A 72 -21.96 19.27 -19.02
CA MET A 72 -23.04 20.26 -19.04
C MET A 72 -24.12 19.89 -20.07
N LYS A 73 -23.73 19.50 -21.30
CA LYS A 73 -24.67 19.03 -22.32
C LYS A 73 -25.45 17.80 -21.89
N ASN A 74 -24.81 16.85 -21.20
CA ASN A 74 -25.51 15.68 -20.65
C ASN A 74 -26.55 16.08 -19.59
N CYS A 75 -26.23 17.05 -18.73
CA CYS A 75 -27.19 17.59 -17.76
C CYS A 75 -28.39 18.25 -18.46
N GLU A 76 -28.13 19.07 -19.50
CA GLU A 76 -29.19 19.71 -20.28
C GLU A 76 -30.07 18.70 -21.04
N GLU A 77 -29.49 17.61 -21.58
CA GLU A 77 -30.26 16.54 -22.22
C GLU A 77 -31.14 15.78 -21.23
N LEU A 78 -30.64 15.49 -20.03
CA LEU A 78 -31.42 14.88 -18.96
C LEU A 78 -32.59 15.78 -18.54
N GLU A 79 -32.34 17.08 -18.43
CA GLU A 79 -33.37 18.08 -18.10
C GLU A 79 -34.43 18.16 -19.20
N LYS A 80 -34.04 18.12 -20.48
CA LYS A 80 -34.98 18.05 -21.61
C LYS A 80 -35.81 16.77 -21.59
N ARG A 81 -35.20 15.61 -21.30
CA ARG A 81 -35.94 14.32 -21.20
C ARG A 81 -36.96 14.34 -20.07
N ILE A 82 -36.62 14.94 -18.93
CA ILE A 82 -37.55 15.11 -17.79
C ILE A 82 -38.75 15.99 -18.19
N ASN A 83 -38.52 17.00 -19.03
CA ASN A 83 -39.55 17.99 -19.40
C ASN A 83 -40.39 17.58 -20.63
N GLN A 84 -39.92 16.65 -21.47
CA GLN A 84 -40.57 16.31 -22.74
C GLN A 84 -41.43 15.03 -22.74
N GLU A 85 -41.50 14.26 -21.66
CA GLU A 85 -42.42 13.11 -21.57
C GLU A 85 -43.79 13.49 -20.96
N PRO A 86 -44.86 13.62 -21.77
CA PRO A 86 -46.21 13.81 -21.23
C PRO A 86 -46.70 12.52 -20.56
N ARG A 87 -46.71 12.53 -19.22
CA ARG A 87 -47.12 11.41 -18.37
C ARG A 87 -48.63 11.11 -18.52
N LYS A 88 -48.97 9.98 -19.13
CA LYS A 88 -50.31 9.34 -19.01
C LYS A 88 -50.28 8.28 -17.91
N SER A 89 -50.82 8.62 -16.75
CA SER A 89 -51.55 7.78 -15.78
C SER A 89 -51.31 8.26 -14.33
N PRO A 90 -52.33 8.21 -13.46
CA PRO A 90 -52.25 8.76 -12.12
C PRO A 90 -51.70 7.72 -11.15
N ILE A 91 -50.39 7.76 -10.91
CA ILE A 91 -49.77 7.13 -9.74
C ILE A 91 -49.23 8.24 -8.87
N LYS A 92 -49.73 8.29 -7.63
CA LYS A 92 -49.45 9.31 -6.62
C LYS A 92 -47.93 9.54 -6.45
N PRO A 93 -47.47 10.79 -6.28
CA PRO A 93 -46.07 11.17 -6.40
C PRO A 93 -45.25 10.76 -5.16
N LYS A 94 -44.34 9.80 -5.31
CA LYS A 94 -43.17 9.61 -4.43
C LYS A 94 -42.06 10.61 -4.83
N VAL A 95 -42.29 11.91 -4.62
CA VAL A 95 -41.27 12.97 -4.79
C VAL A 95 -41.05 13.72 -3.46
N GLU A 96 -41.22 13.02 -2.33
CA GLU A 96 -40.84 13.52 -1.00
C GLU A 96 -39.48 12.98 -0.50
N ILE A 97 -38.86 12.04 -1.22
CA ILE A 97 -37.64 11.36 -0.72
C ILE A 97 -36.36 12.20 -0.87
N ASN A 98 -36.30 13.16 -1.81
CA ASN A 98 -35.09 14.00 -1.95
C ASN A 98 -35.08 15.30 -1.12
N LYS A 99 -36.23 15.75 -0.58
CA LYS A 99 -36.22 16.86 0.38
C LYS A 99 -35.85 16.37 1.78
N SER A 100 -36.30 15.19 2.17
CA SER A 100 -35.92 14.60 3.46
C SER A 100 -34.43 14.24 3.52
N GLU A 101 -33.83 13.75 2.42
CA GLU A 101 -32.38 13.47 2.39
C GLU A 101 -31.52 14.74 2.43
N ILE A 102 -31.94 15.83 1.77
CA ILE A 102 -31.25 17.13 1.88
C ILE A 102 -31.41 17.73 3.29
N ILE A 103 -32.59 17.59 3.90
CA ILE A 103 -32.83 18.01 5.29
C ILE A 103 -32.02 17.14 6.28
N GLN A 104 -31.88 15.84 6.00
CA GLN A 104 -31.03 14.93 6.78
C GLN A 104 -29.54 15.22 6.62
N LEU A 105 -29.09 15.56 5.41
CA LEU A 105 -27.69 15.94 5.18
C LEU A 105 -27.36 17.27 5.83
N ASN A 106 -28.24 18.28 5.72
CA ASN A 106 -28.04 19.57 6.37
C ASN A 106 -28.11 19.48 7.90
N SER A 107 -29.01 18.65 8.46
CA SER A 107 -29.00 18.39 9.91
C SER A 107 -27.76 17.64 10.37
N ARG A 108 -27.17 16.78 9.53
CA ARG A 108 -25.92 16.09 9.82
C ARG A 108 -24.71 17.03 9.75
N ILE A 109 -24.69 17.95 8.77
CA ILE A 109 -23.67 19.01 8.66
C ILE A 109 -23.73 19.93 9.89
N GLN A 110 -24.91 20.40 10.28
CA GLN A 110 -25.09 21.18 11.51
C GLN A 110 -24.70 20.40 12.77
N GLY A 111 -24.94 19.08 12.78
CA GLY A 111 -24.47 18.20 13.84
C GLY A 111 -22.94 18.16 13.95
N TYR A 112 -22.23 18.11 12.82
CA TYR A 112 -20.77 18.15 12.78
C TYR A 112 -20.19 19.52 13.12
N GLU A 113 -20.81 20.62 12.67
CA GLU A 113 -20.41 21.98 13.06
C GLU A 113 -20.56 22.19 14.57
N LYS A 114 -21.66 21.69 15.16
CA LYS A 114 -21.87 21.74 16.60
C LYS A 114 -20.83 20.91 17.36
N GLN A 115 -20.47 19.73 16.86
CA GLN A 115 -19.39 18.93 17.43
C GLN A 115 -18.04 19.64 17.31
N GLN A 116 -17.75 20.30 16.19
CA GLN A 116 -16.52 21.05 15.99
C GLN A 116 -16.39 22.20 17.01
N ILE A 117 -17.48 22.94 17.24
CA ILE A 117 -17.54 23.98 18.28
C ILE A 117 -17.35 23.37 19.68
N GLU A 118 -18.03 22.26 19.98
CA GLU A 118 -17.87 21.56 21.27
C GLU A 118 -16.43 21.07 21.50
N TYR A 119 -15.75 20.59 20.46
CA TYR A 119 -14.34 20.20 20.54
C TYR A 119 -13.41 21.41 20.70
N GLN A 120 -13.68 22.54 20.04
CA GLN A 120 -12.93 23.77 20.23
C GLN A 120 -13.10 24.32 21.65
N GLU A 121 -14.29 24.23 22.23
CA GLU A 121 -14.56 24.59 23.62
C GLU A 121 -13.85 23.64 24.59
N LYS A 122 -13.84 22.31 24.35
CA LYS A 122 -13.07 21.35 25.15
C LYS A 122 -11.56 21.61 25.08
N ILE A 123 -11.03 21.92 23.89
CA ILE A 123 -9.61 22.26 23.71
C ILE A 123 -9.25 23.55 24.45
N SER A 124 -10.10 24.57 24.40
CA SER A 124 -9.85 25.83 25.12
C SER A 124 -9.97 25.67 26.65
N ALA A 125 -10.94 24.88 27.12
CA ALA A 125 -11.07 24.51 28.53
C ALA A 125 -9.84 23.73 29.03
N GLU A 126 -9.33 22.77 28.25
CA GLU A 126 -8.16 21.99 28.65
C GLU A 126 -6.86 22.80 28.59
N LYS A 127 -6.73 23.74 27.63
CA LYS A 127 -5.64 24.73 27.63
C LYS A 127 -5.67 25.58 28.90
N LYS A 128 -6.84 26.07 29.29
CA LYS A 128 -7.01 26.83 30.53
C LYS A 128 -6.67 25.99 31.77
N ARG A 129 -7.11 24.73 31.81
CA ARG A 129 -6.78 23.80 32.89
C ARG A 129 -5.28 23.54 32.99
N ASN A 130 -4.59 23.35 31.85
CA ASN A 130 -3.14 23.19 31.83
C ASN A 130 -2.43 24.47 32.31
N GLN A 131 -2.92 25.65 31.93
CA GLN A 131 -2.39 26.91 32.44
C GLN A 131 -2.61 27.04 33.96
N ASP A 132 -3.77 26.65 34.47
CA ASP A 132 -4.05 26.64 35.91
C ASP A 132 -3.15 25.63 36.67
N LEU A 133 -2.92 24.45 36.09
CA LEU A 133 -1.99 23.46 36.65
C LEU A 133 -0.55 23.96 36.63
N GLN A 134 -0.12 24.62 35.55
CA GLN A 134 1.19 25.25 35.45
C GLN A 134 1.36 26.32 36.55
N ASN A 135 0.31 27.13 36.77
CA ASN A 135 0.30 28.14 37.84
C ASN A 135 0.37 27.50 39.24
N GLN A 136 -0.34 26.39 39.47
CA GLN A 136 -0.23 25.61 40.71
C GLN A 136 1.16 25.01 40.89
N LEU A 137 1.76 24.49 39.83
CA LEU A 137 3.13 23.96 39.84
C LEU A 137 4.14 25.06 40.21
N ASN A 138 4.00 26.24 39.61
CA ASN A 138 4.81 27.41 39.95
C ASN A 138 4.60 27.87 41.39
N GLN A 139 3.36 27.81 41.91
CA GLN A 139 3.09 28.09 43.33
C GLN A 139 3.76 27.07 44.26
N ILE A 140 3.71 25.77 43.91
CA ILE A 140 4.38 24.71 44.66
C ILE A 140 5.90 24.94 44.64
N PHE A 141 6.47 25.25 43.48
CA PHE A 141 7.88 25.55 43.33
C PHE A 141 8.31 26.79 44.12
N ASN A 142 7.52 27.87 44.10
CA ASN A 142 7.79 29.05 44.91
C ASN A 142 7.70 28.77 46.42
N THR A 143 6.70 27.98 46.84
CA THR A 143 6.52 27.61 48.24
C THR A 143 7.65 26.70 48.72
N ALA A 144 8.02 25.71 47.90
CA ALA A 144 9.15 24.84 48.18
C ALA A 144 10.48 25.62 48.17
N SER A 145 10.65 26.57 47.26
CA SER A 145 11.85 27.41 47.23
C SER A 145 12.01 28.22 48.52
N SER A 146 10.89 28.72 49.06
CA SER A 146 10.84 29.38 50.36
C SER A 146 11.15 28.43 51.52
N TYR A 147 10.60 27.21 51.49
CA TYR A 147 10.82 26.21 52.54
C TYR A 147 12.28 25.70 52.58
N PHE A 148 12.88 25.44 51.42
CA PHE A 148 14.25 24.92 51.29
C PHE A 148 15.31 26.02 51.17
N ASN A 149 14.94 27.30 51.18
CA ASN A 149 15.83 28.44 50.94
C ASN A 149 16.74 28.29 49.70
N SER A 150 16.25 27.65 48.64
CA SER A 150 16.97 27.52 47.36
C SER A 150 16.00 27.57 46.17
N PRO A 151 16.39 28.17 45.03
CA PRO A 151 15.49 28.32 43.89
C PRO A 151 15.19 26.96 43.25
N ILE A 152 13.92 26.60 43.22
CA ILE A 152 13.40 25.37 42.62
C ILE A 152 12.61 25.77 41.39
N ASN A 153 13.19 25.58 40.21
CA ASN A 153 12.59 26.00 38.94
C ASN A 153 12.03 24.83 38.11
N ASP A 154 12.30 23.59 38.52
CA ASP A 154 11.80 22.40 37.88
C ASP A 154 11.60 21.25 38.88
N SER A 155 10.93 20.19 38.41
CA SER A 155 10.58 19.02 39.21
C SER A 155 11.82 18.29 39.76
N ASN A 156 12.94 18.33 39.04
CA ASN A 156 14.17 17.65 39.41
C ASN A 156 14.91 18.38 40.54
N SER A 157 14.91 19.72 40.51
CA SER A 157 15.46 20.58 41.57
C SER A 157 14.68 20.44 42.88
N LEU A 158 13.35 20.26 42.80
CA LEU A 158 12.50 19.96 43.96
C LEU A 158 12.87 18.61 44.59
N LEU A 159 13.01 17.58 43.76
CA LEU A 159 13.40 16.22 44.17
C LEU A 159 14.78 16.20 44.83
N LEU A 160 15.76 16.89 44.24
CA LEU A 160 17.12 16.99 44.79
C LEU A 160 17.17 17.66 46.16
N ASN A 161 16.26 18.61 46.43
CA ASN A 161 16.17 19.27 47.73
C ASN A 161 15.35 18.45 48.76
N LEU A 162 14.33 17.71 48.31
CA LEU A 162 13.59 16.76 49.17
C LEU A 162 14.48 15.62 49.68
N ILE A 163 15.46 15.18 48.87
CA ILE A 163 16.43 14.14 49.27
C ILE A 163 17.41 14.65 50.34
N LYS A 164 17.56 15.97 50.52
CA LYS A 164 18.49 16.58 51.49
C LYS A 164 17.89 16.83 52.87
N ILE A 165 16.64 16.44 53.12
CA ILE A 165 16.01 16.62 54.45
C ILE A 165 16.67 15.64 55.45
N PRO A 166 17.28 16.12 56.55
CA PRO A 166 17.84 15.25 57.57
C PRO A 166 16.74 14.47 58.28
N GLU A 167 16.97 13.17 58.47
CA GLU A 167 16.12 12.25 59.21
C GLU A 167 15.92 12.73 60.66
N SER A 168 14.87 13.51 60.92
CA SER A 168 14.31 13.56 62.26
C SER A 168 12.83 13.94 62.24
N LYS A 169 12.03 12.96 62.68
CA LYS A 169 10.70 13.02 63.31
C LYS A 169 9.63 12.22 62.56
N GLN A 170 9.67 10.91 62.83
CA GLN A 170 8.50 10.04 62.83
C GLN A 170 7.57 10.47 63.97
N ASN A 171 6.41 11.02 63.63
CA ASN A 171 5.12 10.79 64.28
C ASN A 171 4.15 11.76 63.60
N ASP A 172 3.16 11.21 62.90
CA ASP A 172 1.79 11.73 62.76
C ASP A 172 1.09 10.99 61.62
N GLN A 173 0.82 9.69 61.85
CA GLN A 173 -0.02 8.87 60.96
C GLN A 173 -1.52 9.27 61.02
N GLU A 174 -1.95 10.11 61.96
CA GLU A 174 -3.35 10.54 62.06
C GLU A 174 -3.69 11.70 61.11
N GLU A 175 -2.74 12.57 60.76
CA GLU A 175 -3.00 13.71 59.87
C GLU A 175 -3.21 13.27 58.41
N TYR A 176 -2.50 12.21 57.99
CA TYR A 176 -2.66 11.60 56.67
C TYR A 176 -4.04 10.93 56.50
N VAL A 177 -4.60 10.34 57.54
CA VAL A 177 -5.95 9.75 57.50
C VAL A 177 -7.02 10.85 57.40
N LEU A 178 -6.80 12.00 58.04
CA LEU A 178 -7.69 13.17 57.93
C LEU A 178 -7.61 13.82 56.53
N ALA A 179 -6.42 13.88 55.93
CA ALA A 179 -6.20 14.38 54.58
C ALA A 179 -6.87 13.48 53.52
N ILE A 180 -6.78 12.16 53.68
CA ILE A 180 -7.45 11.19 52.80
C ILE A 180 -8.98 11.31 52.91
N LYS A 181 -9.54 11.49 54.11
CA LYS A 181 -10.98 11.76 54.29
C LYS A 181 -11.42 13.09 53.66
N LYS A 182 -10.60 14.16 53.75
CA LYS A 182 -10.88 15.44 53.08
C LYS A 182 -10.86 15.29 51.55
N LEU A 183 -9.91 14.53 51.00
CA LEU A 183 -9.86 14.24 49.56
C LEU A 183 -11.06 13.41 49.09
N GLN A 184 -11.47 12.40 49.84
CA GLN A 184 -12.67 11.60 49.53
C GLN A 184 -13.96 12.44 49.56
N SER A 185 -14.09 13.39 50.50
CA SER A 185 -15.24 14.31 50.54
C SER A 185 -15.24 15.30 49.37
N LYS A 186 -14.07 15.75 48.90
CA LYS A 186 -13.94 16.57 47.69
C LYS A 186 -14.33 15.77 46.44
N VAL A 187 -13.86 14.54 46.29
CA VAL A 187 -14.24 13.66 45.17
C VAL A 187 -15.75 13.43 45.14
N LYS A 188 -16.40 13.28 46.31
CA LYS A 188 -17.85 13.13 46.40
C LYS A 188 -18.60 14.40 45.96
N LYS A 189 -18.11 15.59 46.33
CA LYS A 189 -18.66 16.88 45.86
C LYS A 189 -18.48 17.08 44.35
N TRP A 190 -17.36 16.64 43.79
CA TRP A 190 -17.10 16.76 42.34
C TRP A 190 -18.00 15.81 41.54
N LYS A 191 -18.26 14.59 42.02
CA LYS A 191 -19.24 13.69 41.42
C LYS A 191 -20.67 14.27 41.44
N ALA A 192 -21.05 14.94 42.52
CA ALA A 192 -22.36 15.61 42.62
C ALA A 192 -22.47 16.80 41.64
N LYS A 193 -21.43 17.63 41.53
CA LYS A 193 -21.39 18.76 40.59
C LYS A 193 -21.42 18.32 39.13
N TYR A 194 -20.74 17.21 38.81
CA TYR A 194 -20.77 16.61 37.48
C TYR A 194 -22.16 16.09 37.12
N LYS A 195 -22.85 15.45 38.07
CA LYS A 195 -24.23 14.97 37.88
C LYS A 195 -25.21 16.12 37.64
N GLU A 196 -25.09 17.20 38.40
CA GLU A 196 -25.91 18.42 38.24
C GLU A 196 -25.67 19.10 36.87
N GLN A 197 -24.41 19.19 36.42
CA GLN A 197 -24.11 19.72 35.08
C GLN A 197 -24.61 18.82 33.95
N HIS A 198 -24.58 17.50 34.15
CA HIS A 198 -25.10 16.54 33.19
C HIS A 198 -26.63 16.59 33.07
N GLU A 199 -27.33 16.78 34.19
CA GLU A 199 -28.79 17.00 34.21
C GLU A 199 -29.17 18.34 33.55
N ARG A 200 -28.38 19.41 33.77
CA ARG A 200 -28.54 20.71 33.08
C ARG A 200 -28.32 20.62 31.56
N TYR A 201 -27.40 19.77 31.13
CA TYR A 201 -27.14 19.52 29.71
C TYR A 201 -28.32 18.79 29.04
N LEU A 202 -28.97 17.87 29.76
CA LEU A 202 -30.16 17.16 29.28
C LEU A 202 -31.39 18.08 29.19
N GLU A 203 -31.57 19.02 30.13
CA GLU A 203 -32.64 20.04 30.04
C GLU A 203 -32.45 21.02 28.87
N LEU A 204 -31.21 21.37 28.51
CA LEU A 204 -30.92 22.27 27.39
C LEU A 204 -31.17 21.62 26.01
N GLN A 205 -31.23 20.30 25.91
CA GLN A 205 -31.58 19.62 24.67
C GLN A 205 -33.10 19.54 24.41
N SER A 206 -33.95 19.67 25.43
CA SER A 206 -35.39 19.43 25.26
C SER A 206 -36.23 20.68 25.00
N ASN A 207 -35.72 21.90 25.17
CA ASN A 207 -36.53 23.13 25.11
C ASN A 207 -35.83 24.35 24.47
N ARG A 208 -35.69 24.37 23.13
CA ARG A 208 -35.52 25.65 22.40
C ARG A 208 -36.36 25.69 21.12
N PRO A 209 -37.22 26.72 20.92
CA PRO A 209 -38.09 26.80 19.76
C PRO A 209 -37.28 27.23 18.53
N VAL A 210 -37.14 26.32 17.58
CA VAL A 210 -36.49 26.48 16.26
C VAL A 210 -37.08 27.62 15.41
N ALA A 211 -38.20 28.22 15.83
CA ALA A 211 -38.90 29.27 15.11
C ALA A 211 -38.19 30.65 15.12
N GLN A 212 -37.47 31.03 16.19
CA GLN A 212 -36.89 32.38 16.28
C GLN A 212 -35.64 32.58 15.40
N THR A 213 -34.75 31.58 15.35
CA THR A 213 -33.55 31.61 14.51
C THR A 213 -33.87 31.56 13.02
N THR A 214 -35.00 30.97 12.65
CA THR A 214 -35.45 30.93 11.23
C THR A 214 -35.90 32.32 10.76
N GLN A 215 -36.51 33.11 11.65
CA GLN A 215 -36.96 34.48 11.33
C GLN A 215 -35.80 35.47 11.22
N GLU A 216 -34.77 35.34 12.07
CA GLU A 216 -33.56 36.16 11.99
C GLU A 216 -32.77 35.90 10.70
N PHE A 217 -32.72 34.64 10.24
CA PHE A 217 -32.08 34.28 8.98
C PHE A 217 -32.82 34.84 7.75
N ILE A 218 -34.17 34.85 7.80
CA ILE A 218 -34.98 35.47 6.75
C ILE A 218 -34.72 36.99 6.71
N ASN A 219 -34.68 37.65 7.86
CA ASN A 219 -34.42 39.09 7.94
C ASN A 219 -33.02 39.47 7.43
N LEU A 220 -31.98 38.69 7.74
CA LEU A 220 -30.62 38.90 7.25
C LEU A 220 -30.52 38.72 5.72
N ASN A 221 -31.22 37.74 5.15
CA ASN A 221 -31.24 37.56 3.69
C ASN A 221 -31.96 38.70 2.96
N THR A 222 -33.02 39.25 3.56
CA THR A 222 -33.71 40.43 3.00
C THR A 222 -32.77 41.65 2.96
N GLN A 223 -32.00 41.89 4.04
CA GLN A 223 -31.02 42.98 4.08
C GLN A 223 -29.89 42.81 3.06
N ILE A 224 -29.41 41.58 2.84
CA ILE A 224 -28.38 41.30 1.82
C ILE A 224 -28.92 41.60 0.41
N SER A 225 -30.20 41.32 0.15
CA SER A 225 -30.82 41.61 -1.15
C SER A 225 -30.96 43.13 -1.38
N GLU A 226 -31.34 43.89 -0.36
CA GLU A 226 -31.45 45.36 -0.43
C GLU A 226 -30.08 46.02 -0.65
N LEU A 227 -29.03 45.53 0.01
CA LEU A 227 -27.66 46.02 -0.20
C LEU A 227 -27.17 45.75 -1.63
N LYS A 228 -27.49 44.59 -2.22
CA LYS A 228 -27.15 44.30 -3.62
C LYS A 228 -27.85 45.24 -4.60
N MET A 229 -29.13 45.57 -4.38
CA MET A 229 -29.84 46.53 -5.23
C MET A 229 -29.24 47.94 -5.10
N THR A 230 -28.83 48.32 -3.89
CA THR A 230 -28.19 49.62 -3.63
C THR A 230 -26.84 49.74 -4.37
N ILE A 231 -26.01 48.70 -4.33
CA ILE A 231 -24.72 48.66 -5.05
C ILE A 231 -24.92 48.80 -6.56
N ASN A 232 -25.90 48.10 -7.14
CA ASN A 232 -26.19 48.22 -8.57
C ASN A 232 -26.66 49.62 -8.95
N SER A 233 -27.49 50.27 -8.13
CA SER A 233 -27.93 51.65 -8.36
C SER A 233 -26.78 52.67 -8.29
N GLN A 234 -25.78 52.43 -7.45
CA GLN A 234 -24.60 53.29 -7.32
C GLN A 234 -23.63 53.12 -8.50
N ASN A 235 -23.49 51.90 -9.02
CA ASN A 235 -22.66 51.64 -10.21
C ASN A 235 -23.22 52.33 -11.46
N GLU A 236 -24.54 52.36 -11.64
CA GLU A 236 -25.14 53.13 -12.75
C GLU A 236 -24.94 54.64 -12.60
N LYS A 237 -25.03 55.18 -11.37
CA LYS A 237 -24.70 56.59 -11.12
C LYS A 237 -23.24 56.92 -11.42
N LEU A 238 -22.30 56.01 -11.13
CA LEU A 238 -20.89 56.17 -11.47
C LEU A 238 -20.66 56.19 -12.98
N LYS A 239 -21.41 55.40 -13.74
CA LYS A 239 -21.34 55.37 -15.20
C LYS A 239 -21.76 56.71 -15.82
N VAL A 240 -22.90 57.24 -15.38
CA VAL A 240 -23.41 58.56 -15.80
C VAL A 240 -22.41 59.68 -15.45
N LEU A 241 -21.85 59.67 -14.24
CA LEU A 241 -20.82 60.65 -13.84
C LEU A 241 -19.56 60.56 -14.70
N ASN A 242 -19.19 59.37 -15.17
CA ASN A 242 -18.01 59.19 -16.02
C ASN A 242 -18.25 59.72 -17.45
N GLU A 243 -19.47 59.57 -17.95
CA GLU A 243 -19.92 60.12 -19.23
C GLU A 243 -20.05 61.66 -19.17
N GLU A 244 -20.52 62.23 -18.06
CA GLU A 244 -20.52 63.68 -17.86
C GLU A 244 -19.10 64.26 -17.80
N ASN A 245 -18.16 63.54 -17.17
CA ASN A 245 -16.78 63.99 -17.04
C ASN A 245 -16.03 63.97 -18.38
N SER A 246 -16.37 63.03 -19.28
CA SER A 246 -15.82 63.02 -20.63
C SER A 246 -16.36 64.19 -21.46
N SER A 247 -17.65 64.53 -21.31
CA SER A 247 -18.29 65.68 -21.95
C SER A 247 -17.71 67.03 -21.51
N ILE A 248 -17.48 67.22 -20.20
CA ILE A 248 -16.85 68.43 -19.65
C ILE A 248 -15.41 68.61 -20.19
N LYS A 249 -14.69 67.50 -20.40
CA LYS A 249 -13.33 67.52 -20.93
C LYS A 249 -13.30 68.01 -22.39
N THR A 250 -14.27 67.61 -23.21
CA THR A 250 -14.44 68.12 -24.58
C THR A 250 -14.88 69.59 -24.59
N GLN A 251 -15.74 70.00 -23.65
CA GLN A 251 -16.22 71.38 -23.55
C GLN A 251 -15.10 72.36 -23.13
N ASN A 252 -14.21 71.94 -22.23
CA ASN A 252 -13.03 72.72 -21.84
C ASN A 252 -12.01 72.86 -22.99
N ALA A 253 -11.84 71.83 -23.82
CA ALA A 253 -11.00 71.92 -25.01
C ALA A 253 -11.56 72.92 -26.04
N GLN A 254 -12.88 72.99 -26.19
CA GLN A 254 -13.56 73.94 -27.08
C GLN A 254 -13.51 75.39 -26.57
N LEU A 255 -13.66 75.60 -25.26
CA LEU A 255 -13.51 76.93 -24.64
C LEU A 255 -12.07 77.45 -24.75
N SER A 256 -11.08 76.58 -24.54
CA SER A 256 -9.66 76.92 -24.69
C SER A 256 -9.30 77.31 -26.13
N ALA A 257 -9.98 76.72 -27.13
CA ALA A 257 -9.83 77.10 -28.53
C ALA A 257 -10.51 78.44 -28.87
N ARG A 258 -11.60 78.80 -28.18
CA ARG A 258 -12.28 80.10 -28.36
C ARG A 258 -11.51 81.27 -27.75
N ILE A 259 -10.91 81.09 -26.58
CA ILE A 259 -10.09 82.14 -25.91
C ILE A 259 -8.88 82.51 -26.78
N ARG A 260 -8.30 81.52 -27.46
CA ARG A 260 -7.15 81.72 -28.37
C ARG A 260 -7.49 82.44 -29.69
N ILE A 261 -8.77 82.56 -30.04
CA ILE A 261 -9.24 83.27 -31.24
C ILE A 261 -9.64 84.72 -30.91
N SER A 262 -10.00 85.03 -29.65
CA SER A 262 -10.38 86.39 -29.24
C SER A 262 -9.22 87.34 -28.96
N GLU A 263 -7.99 86.83 -28.77
CA GLU A 263 -6.82 87.64 -28.39
C GLU A 263 -6.07 88.30 -29.57
N MET A 264 -6.45 88.02 -30.83
CA MET A 264 -5.80 88.64 -32.00
C MET A 264 -6.51 89.89 -32.56
N SER A 265 -7.49 90.45 -31.87
CA SER A 265 -8.16 91.67 -32.32
C SER A 265 -8.44 92.64 -31.18
N LYS A 266 -7.52 93.59 -30.96
CA LYS A 266 -7.78 95.05 -30.92
C LYS A 266 -6.62 95.85 -30.33
N THR A 267 -6.20 96.86 -31.09
CA THR A 267 -5.40 98.02 -30.68
C THR A 267 -6.33 99.24 -30.51
N GLU A 268 -5.95 100.16 -29.59
CA GLU A 268 -6.45 101.54 -29.33
C GLU A 268 -7.67 101.75 -28.39
N ASN A 269 -7.42 102.11 -27.11
CA ASN A 269 -7.82 103.39 -26.45
C ASN A 269 -7.64 103.37 -24.91
N LYS A 270 -6.72 104.19 -24.40
CA LYS A 270 -6.06 104.06 -23.08
C LYS A 270 -6.85 104.41 -21.80
N GLU A 271 -8.11 104.84 -21.84
CA GLU A 271 -8.84 105.22 -20.61
C GLU A 271 -10.06 104.32 -20.29
N THR A 272 -10.52 103.52 -21.26
CA THR A 272 -11.46 102.41 -21.01
C THR A 272 -10.77 101.12 -20.55
N ASP A 273 -9.44 101.08 -20.65
CA ASP A 273 -8.62 99.92 -20.36
C ASP A 273 -8.43 99.69 -18.86
N GLU A 274 -8.33 100.73 -18.02
CA GLU A 274 -8.17 100.54 -16.56
C GLU A 274 -9.40 99.91 -15.89
N ILE A 275 -10.61 100.27 -16.32
CA ILE A 275 -11.85 99.68 -15.81
C ILE A 275 -12.04 98.26 -16.36
N ASN A 276 -11.65 97.99 -17.61
CA ASN A 276 -11.67 96.64 -18.17
C ASN A 276 -10.59 95.73 -17.57
N TYR A 277 -9.39 96.24 -17.27
CA TYR A 277 -8.35 95.50 -16.57
C TYR A 277 -8.77 95.22 -15.13
N LEU A 278 -9.45 96.14 -14.45
CA LEU A 278 -9.97 95.86 -13.10
C LEU A 278 -11.09 94.79 -13.13
N ASN A 279 -11.96 94.83 -14.13
CA ASN A 279 -12.98 93.79 -14.33
C ASN A 279 -12.37 92.45 -14.76
N GLN A 280 -11.36 92.44 -15.63
CA GLN A 280 -10.59 91.25 -15.98
C GLN A 280 -9.81 90.72 -14.78
N ILE A 281 -9.22 91.56 -13.94
CA ILE A 281 -8.52 91.14 -12.72
C ILE A 281 -9.52 90.50 -11.76
N ASN A 282 -10.72 91.07 -11.59
CA ASN A 282 -11.75 90.48 -10.75
C ASN A 282 -12.29 89.17 -11.32
N GLN A 283 -12.46 89.08 -12.64
CA GLN A 283 -12.85 87.86 -13.33
C GLN A 283 -11.77 86.77 -13.22
N LEU A 284 -10.51 87.10 -13.51
CA LEU A 284 -9.36 86.22 -13.34
C LEU A 284 -9.18 85.79 -11.88
N LYS A 285 -9.50 86.66 -10.91
CA LYS A 285 -9.46 86.30 -9.47
C LYS A 285 -10.59 85.33 -9.10
N SER A 286 -11.78 85.50 -9.68
CA SER A 286 -12.88 84.54 -9.53
C SER A 286 -12.54 83.20 -10.19
N GLU A 287 -11.93 83.23 -11.38
CA GLU A 287 -11.48 82.05 -12.12
C GLU A 287 -10.33 81.36 -11.39
N LEU A 288 -9.42 82.11 -10.79
CA LEU A 288 -8.35 81.57 -9.96
C LEU A 288 -8.92 80.87 -8.72
N ASN A 289 -9.96 81.43 -8.10
CA ASN A 289 -10.62 80.81 -6.95
C ASN A 289 -11.42 79.55 -7.33
N THR A 290 -12.09 79.53 -8.48
CA THR A 290 -12.76 78.32 -9.00
C THR A 290 -11.74 77.25 -9.41
N THR A 291 -10.63 77.66 -10.02
CA THR A 291 -9.53 76.75 -10.38
C THR A 291 -8.86 76.19 -9.14
N LYS A 292 -8.67 77.01 -8.10
CA LYS A 292 -8.11 76.57 -6.82
C LYS A 292 -9.03 75.59 -6.09
N THR A 293 -10.32 75.87 -6.04
CA THR A 293 -11.30 74.91 -5.47
C THR A 293 -11.39 73.62 -6.31
N SER A 294 -11.25 73.69 -7.63
CA SER A 294 -11.18 72.51 -8.50
C SER A 294 -9.88 71.71 -8.27
N TYR A 295 -8.76 72.40 -8.08
CA TYR A 295 -7.47 71.80 -7.72
C TYR A 295 -7.54 71.09 -6.36
N ASP A 296 -8.10 71.75 -5.33
CA ASP A 296 -8.24 71.15 -4.00
C ASP A 296 -9.17 69.93 -4.02
N LYS A 297 -10.27 69.97 -4.79
CA LYS A 297 -11.14 68.80 -5.03
C LYS A 297 -10.38 67.68 -5.73
N SER A 298 -9.59 67.99 -6.76
CA SER A 298 -8.78 67.01 -7.49
C SER A 298 -7.70 66.39 -6.59
N LYS A 299 -7.04 67.19 -5.74
CA LYS A 299 -6.05 66.74 -4.76
C LYS A 299 -6.67 65.83 -3.70
N SER A 300 -7.86 66.18 -3.19
CA SER A 300 -8.63 65.33 -2.29
C SER A 300 -8.98 63.99 -2.96
N LYS A 301 -9.49 64.03 -4.19
CA LYS A 301 -9.83 62.82 -4.96
C LYS A 301 -8.60 61.96 -5.28
N GLN A 302 -7.44 62.57 -5.56
CA GLN A 302 -6.18 61.85 -5.73
C GLN A 302 -5.75 61.14 -4.44
N SER A 303 -5.93 61.77 -3.27
CA SER A 303 -5.64 61.15 -1.99
C SER A 303 -6.55 59.95 -1.70
N GLU A 304 -7.84 60.06 -2.05
CA GLU A 304 -8.81 58.97 -1.92
C GLU A 304 -8.50 57.82 -2.88
N LEU A 305 -8.17 58.11 -4.15
CA LEU A 305 -7.76 57.10 -5.12
C LEU A 305 -6.50 56.36 -4.66
N ASN A 306 -5.52 57.07 -4.10
CA ASN A 306 -4.31 56.43 -3.56
C ASN A 306 -4.62 55.51 -2.36
N SER A 307 -5.57 55.90 -1.51
CA SER A 307 -6.05 55.04 -0.42
C SER A 307 -6.74 53.77 -0.96
N GLN A 308 -7.60 53.92 -1.97
CA GLN A 308 -8.25 52.79 -2.64
C GLN A 308 -7.23 51.87 -3.34
N PHE A 309 -6.23 52.44 -4.02
CA PHE A 309 -5.15 51.69 -4.67
C PHE A 309 -4.35 50.87 -3.66
N LYS A 310 -4.00 51.46 -2.51
CA LYS A 310 -3.32 50.74 -1.42
C LYS A 310 -4.15 49.57 -0.90
N LYS A 311 -5.46 49.76 -0.70
CA LYS A 311 -6.38 48.69 -0.27
C LYS A 311 -6.49 47.57 -1.32
N ALA A 312 -6.62 47.93 -2.59
CA ALA A 312 -6.68 46.96 -3.68
C ALA A 312 -5.37 46.17 -3.81
N SER A 313 -4.21 46.85 -3.69
CA SER A 313 -2.89 46.21 -3.72
C SER A 313 -2.69 45.24 -2.55
N HIS A 314 -3.19 45.59 -1.35
CA HIS A 314 -3.19 44.67 -0.21
C HIS A 314 -4.07 43.44 -0.44
N CYS A 315 -5.30 43.63 -0.94
CA CYS A 315 -6.22 42.54 -1.29
C CYS A 315 -5.64 41.59 -2.36
N ILE A 316 -4.98 42.13 -3.39
CA ILE A 316 -4.29 41.34 -4.41
C ILE A 316 -3.20 40.46 -3.80
N ASN A 317 -2.41 41.00 -2.86
CA ASN A 317 -1.37 40.24 -2.18
C ASN A 317 -1.96 39.12 -1.30
N GLU A 318 -3.05 39.38 -0.57
CA GLU A 318 -3.76 38.36 0.20
C GLU A 318 -4.31 37.24 -0.69
N GLN A 319 -4.92 37.60 -1.83
CA GLN A 319 -5.40 36.62 -2.81
C GLN A 319 -4.26 35.81 -3.42
N LYS A 320 -3.11 36.43 -3.72
CA LYS A 320 -1.93 35.74 -4.23
C LYS A 320 -1.41 34.70 -3.23
N LEU A 321 -1.35 35.03 -1.95
CA LEU A 321 -0.97 34.09 -0.89
C LEU A 321 -1.99 32.95 -0.73
N ALA A 322 -3.28 33.25 -0.85
CA ALA A 322 -4.33 32.24 -0.80
C ALA A 322 -4.25 31.26 -1.99
N ILE A 323 -3.98 31.77 -3.20
CA ILE A 323 -3.76 30.94 -4.40
C ILE A 323 -2.54 30.05 -4.20
N GLN A 324 -1.42 30.59 -3.74
CA GLN A 324 -0.21 29.81 -3.48
C GLN A 324 -0.44 28.69 -2.44
N ALA A 325 -1.22 28.97 -1.39
CA ALA A 325 -1.60 27.94 -0.42
C ALA A 325 -2.47 26.83 -1.06
N LYS A 326 -3.36 27.19 -1.99
CA LYS A 326 -4.19 26.24 -2.74
C LYS A 326 -3.39 25.42 -3.75
N ASP A 327 -2.41 26.02 -4.42
CA ASP A 327 -1.51 25.29 -5.32
C ASP A 327 -0.73 24.21 -4.57
N ASN A 328 -0.21 24.54 -3.38
CA ASN A 328 0.45 23.55 -2.50
C ASN A 328 -0.51 22.42 -2.08
N GLU A 329 -1.77 22.75 -1.76
CA GLU A 329 -2.80 21.75 -1.43
C GLU A 329 -3.06 20.82 -2.63
N ILE A 330 -3.16 21.36 -3.85
CA ILE A 330 -3.33 20.57 -5.08
C ILE A 330 -2.14 19.63 -5.31
N GLU A 331 -0.92 20.09 -5.09
CA GLU A 331 0.29 19.28 -5.24
C GLU A 331 0.33 18.11 -4.25
N THR A 332 -0.06 18.35 -3.00
CA THR A 332 -0.19 17.26 -2.00
C THR A 332 -1.28 16.25 -2.37
N LEU A 333 -2.42 16.71 -2.89
CA LEU A 333 -3.51 15.84 -3.35
C LEU A 333 -3.08 15.00 -4.56
N ASN A 334 -2.36 15.59 -5.52
CA ASN A 334 -1.83 14.87 -6.69
C ASN A 334 -0.82 13.79 -6.29
N SER A 335 0.06 14.08 -5.33
CA SER A 335 0.99 13.10 -4.76
C SER A 335 0.25 11.92 -4.13
N ARG A 336 -0.87 12.19 -3.43
CA ARG A 336 -1.72 11.16 -2.82
C ARG A 336 -2.50 10.34 -3.85
N ILE A 337 -2.98 10.96 -4.93
CA ILE A 337 -3.61 10.27 -6.07
C ILE A 337 -2.61 9.30 -6.70
N ASN A 338 -1.38 9.73 -6.95
CA ASN A 338 -0.33 8.88 -7.54
C ASN A 338 0.01 7.69 -6.64
N GLN A 339 0.04 7.89 -5.31
CA GLN A 339 0.20 6.79 -4.36
C GLN A 339 -0.96 5.80 -4.45
N PHE A 340 -2.21 6.26 -4.40
CA PHE A 340 -3.37 5.36 -4.52
C PHE A 340 -3.42 4.61 -5.86
N GLN A 341 -2.97 5.22 -6.95
CA GLN A 341 -2.83 4.53 -8.24
C GLN A 341 -1.78 3.42 -8.19
N SER A 342 -0.66 3.63 -7.49
CA SER A 342 0.37 2.60 -7.27
C SER A 342 -0.17 1.46 -6.41
N ASP A 343 -0.84 1.79 -5.29
CA ASP A 343 -1.41 0.80 -4.38
C ASP A 343 -2.48 -0.05 -5.08
N ASN A 344 -3.32 0.57 -5.91
CA ASN A 344 -4.32 -0.15 -6.72
C ASN A 344 -3.67 -1.11 -7.74
N LYS A 345 -2.54 -0.74 -8.35
CA LYS A 345 -1.80 -1.66 -9.24
C LYS A 345 -1.24 -2.85 -8.47
N GLU A 346 -0.71 -2.62 -7.27
CA GLU A 346 -0.19 -3.69 -6.41
C GLU A 346 -1.31 -4.63 -5.93
N LEU A 347 -2.43 -4.07 -5.46
CA LEU A 347 -3.61 -4.85 -5.06
C LEU A 347 -4.17 -5.67 -6.23
N ALA A 348 -4.24 -5.11 -7.43
CA ALA A 348 -4.65 -5.85 -8.62
C ALA A 348 -3.72 -7.03 -8.95
N ALA A 349 -2.41 -6.88 -8.73
CA ALA A 349 -1.45 -7.97 -8.89
C ALA A 349 -1.63 -9.05 -7.80
N GLN A 350 -1.89 -8.65 -6.55
CA GLN A 350 -2.18 -9.59 -5.46
C GLN A 350 -3.48 -10.38 -5.71
N ILE A 351 -4.54 -9.73 -6.19
CA ILE A 351 -5.79 -10.39 -6.58
C ILE A 351 -5.55 -11.47 -7.65
N LYS A 352 -4.72 -11.18 -8.66
CA LYS A 352 -4.36 -12.18 -9.69
C LYS A 352 -3.61 -13.39 -9.10
N ILE A 353 -2.77 -13.18 -8.09
CA ILE A 353 -2.06 -14.29 -7.41
C ILE A 353 -3.04 -15.13 -6.60
N ILE A 354 -3.95 -14.50 -5.86
CA ILE A 354 -4.98 -15.18 -5.07
C ILE A 354 -5.91 -15.99 -5.99
N ASP A 355 -6.34 -15.44 -7.12
CA ASP A 355 -7.19 -16.15 -8.10
C ASP A 355 -6.49 -17.41 -8.66
N LYS A 356 -5.18 -17.34 -8.94
CA LYS A 356 -4.39 -18.52 -9.33
C LYS A 356 -4.34 -19.58 -8.22
N LYS A 357 -4.17 -19.17 -6.96
CA LYS A 357 -4.18 -20.10 -5.81
C LYS A 357 -5.55 -20.74 -5.61
N LEU A 358 -6.63 -19.95 -5.75
CA LEU A 358 -8.00 -20.42 -5.64
C LEU A 358 -8.31 -21.48 -6.72
N LYS A 359 -7.88 -21.23 -7.97
CA LYS A 359 -8.00 -22.20 -9.08
C LYS A 359 -7.23 -23.48 -8.80
N LYS A 360 -6.03 -23.41 -8.22
CA LYS A 360 -5.25 -24.60 -7.84
C LYS A 360 -5.96 -25.38 -6.73
N SER A 361 -6.43 -24.70 -5.68
CA SER A 361 -7.14 -25.34 -4.57
C SER A 361 -8.47 -25.96 -5.03
N ALA A 362 -9.20 -25.33 -5.94
CA ALA A 362 -10.44 -25.87 -6.51
C ALA A 362 -10.19 -27.16 -7.31
N LYS A 363 -9.06 -27.26 -8.03
CA LYS A 363 -8.64 -28.51 -8.70
C LYS A 363 -8.37 -29.63 -7.68
N GLN A 364 -7.62 -29.32 -6.62
CA GLN A 364 -7.33 -30.31 -5.55
C GLN A 364 -8.61 -30.79 -4.85
N VAL A 365 -9.58 -29.89 -4.59
CA VAL A 365 -10.88 -30.28 -4.03
C VAL A 365 -11.65 -31.21 -4.98
N MET A 366 -11.58 -30.97 -6.29
CA MET A 366 -12.19 -31.88 -7.27
C MET A 366 -11.50 -33.25 -7.31
N GLU A 367 -10.17 -33.29 -7.22
CA GLU A 367 -9.38 -34.53 -7.12
C GLU A 367 -9.76 -35.33 -5.87
N TYR A 368 -9.74 -34.71 -4.68
CA TYR A 368 -10.13 -35.37 -3.42
C TYR A 368 -11.60 -35.82 -3.42
N LYS A 369 -12.50 -35.08 -4.06
CA LYS A 369 -13.90 -35.51 -4.22
C LYS A 369 -14.01 -36.75 -5.11
N GLY A 370 -13.15 -36.86 -6.12
CA GLY A 370 -13.00 -38.06 -6.95
C GLY A 370 -12.53 -39.26 -6.12
N GLU A 371 -11.44 -39.10 -5.37
CA GLU A 371 -10.89 -40.14 -4.49
C GLU A 371 -11.91 -40.59 -3.44
N LEU A 372 -12.64 -39.66 -2.81
CA LEU A 372 -13.67 -39.99 -1.82
C LEU A 372 -14.82 -40.80 -2.43
N SER A 373 -15.20 -40.51 -3.68
CA SER A 373 -16.21 -41.28 -4.42
C SER A 373 -15.75 -42.72 -4.65
N GLU A 374 -14.47 -42.90 -4.96
CA GLU A 374 -13.86 -44.21 -5.18
C GLU A 374 -13.74 -45.01 -3.88
N VAL A 375 -13.27 -44.39 -2.80
CA VAL A 375 -13.23 -45.00 -1.46
C VAL A 375 -14.64 -45.41 -1.01
N LYS A 376 -15.66 -44.58 -1.27
CA LYS A 376 -17.06 -44.90 -0.94
C LYS A 376 -17.56 -46.14 -1.69
N LYS A 377 -17.18 -46.32 -2.96
CA LYS A 377 -17.48 -47.54 -3.73
C LYS A 377 -16.81 -48.76 -3.11
N ILE A 378 -15.52 -48.65 -2.75
CA ILE A 378 -14.78 -49.74 -2.11
C ILE A 378 -15.45 -50.15 -0.78
N VAL A 379 -15.81 -49.18 0.07
CA VAL A 379 -16.51 -49.45 1.33
C VAL A 379 -17.83 -50.17 1.07
N GLN A 380 -18.63 -49.71 0.11
CA GLN A 380 -19.90 -50.35 -0.24
C GLN A 380 -19.71 -51.80 -0.74
N THR A 381 -18.66 -52.06 -1.52
CA THR A 381 -18.31 -53.44 -1.94
C THR A 381 -17.95 -54.31 -0.74
N ARG A 382 -17.17 -53.78 0.21
CA ARG A 382 -16.78 -54.52 1.43
C ARG A 382 -17.96 -54.76 2.37
N ASP A 383 -18.88 -53.81 2.50
CA ASP A 383 -20.11 -54.00 3.28
C ASP A 383 -20.97 -55.13 2.70
N ASN A 384 -21.09 -55.20 1.37
CA ASN A 384 -21.79 -56.30 0.69
C ASN A 384 -21.10 -57.65 0.92
N GLU A 385 -19.76 -57.70 0.87
CA GLU A 385 -18.99 -58.91 1.18
C GLU A 385 -19.21 -59.37 2.63
N ILE A 386 -19.16 -58.44 3.59
CA ILE A 386 -19.41 -58.71 5.01
C ILE A 386 -20.84 -59.24 5.22
N GLN A 387 -21.83 -58.67 4.52
CA GLN A 387 -23.20 -59.14 4.59
C GLN A 387 -23.34 -60.57 4.06
N SER A 388 -22.72 -60.87 2.92
CA SER A 388 -22.70 -62.24 2.37
C SER A 388 -22.06 -63.25 3.32
N LEU A 389 -20.94 -62.89 3.96
CA LEU A 389 -20.26 -63.75 4.93
C LEU A 389 -21.10 -63.96 6.20
N ASN A 390 -21.81 -62.93 6.67
CA ASN A 390 -22.71 -63.07 7.81
C ASN A 390 -23.88 -64.01 7.51
N ASP A 391 -24.44 -63.96 6.30
CA ASP A 391 -25.49 -64.88 5.87
C ASP A 391 -24.97 -66.33 5.82
N GLU A 392 -23.74 -66.54 5.36
CA GLU A 392 -23.08 -67.86 5.37
C GLU A 392 -22.84 -68.38 6.79
N ILE A 393 -22.33 -67.53 7.70
CA ILE A 393 -22.17 -67.87 9.12
C ILE A 393 -23.50 -68.27 9.75
N ASN A 394 -24.60 -67.58 9.42
CA ASN A 394 -25.92 -67.90 9.95
C ASN A 394 -26.45 -69.25 9.42
N LYS A 395 -26.18 -69.58 8.14
CA LYS A 395 -26.48 -70.91 7.60
C LYS A 395 -25.69 -72.00 8.34
N LEU A 396 -24.38 -71.82 8.51
CA LEU A 396 -23.52 -72.77 9.23
C LEU A 396 -23.97 -72.95 10.69
N LYS A 397 -24.39 -71.87 11.38
CA LYS A 397 -24.96 -71.97 12.73
C LYS A 397 -26.24 -72.80 12.77
N PHE A 398 -27.10 -72.67 11.76
CA PHE A 398 -28.33 -73.45 11.67
C PHE A 398 -28.04 -74.94 11.44
N GLU A 399 -27.11 -75.25 10.53
CA GLU A 399 -26.63 -76.62 10.27
C GLU A 399 -26.02 -77.24 11.54
N TYR A 400 -25.14 -76.51 12.23
CA TYR A 400 -24.52 -76.96 13.47
C TYR A 400 -25.57 -77.26 14.57
N LYS A 401 -26.60 -76.43 14.68
CA LYS A 401 -27.71 -76.66 15.61
C LYS A 401 -28.50 -77.93 15.25
N GLY A 402 -28.68 -78.21 13.96
CA GLY A 402 -29.26 -79.46 13.48
C GLY A 402 -28.44 -80.68 13.90
N VAL A 403 -27.12 -80.64 13.69
CA VAL A 403 -26.19 -81.71 14.09
C VAL A 403 -26.20 -81.96 15.61
N ILE A 404 -26.27 -80.90 16.43
CA ILE A 404 -26.43 -81.04 17.88
C ILE A 404 -27.74 -81.76 18.21
N GLY A 405 -28.85 -81.39 17.57
CA GLY A 405 -30.14 -82.04 17.79
C GLY A 405 -30.11 -83.53 17.45
N ASP A 406 -29.46 -83.90 16.34
CA ASP A 406 -29.29 -85.30 15.95
C ASP A 406 -28.42 -86.07 16.97
N LYS A 407 -27.33 -85.46 17.45
CA LYS A 407 -26.48 -86.03 18.50
C LYS A 407 -27.28 -86.30 19.78
N ASP A 408 -28.09 -85.34 20.22
CA ASP A 408 -28.89 -85.48 21.43
C ASP A 408 -29.92 -86.61 21.27
N ARG A 409 -30.60 -86.68 20.12
CA ARG A 409 -31.54 -87.78 19.80
C ARG A 409 -30.85 -89.15 19.84
N ILE A 410 -29.68 -89.28 19.22
CA ILE A 410 -28.90 -90.52 19.22
C ILE A 410 -28.47 -90.88 20.66
N THR A 411 -28.12 -89.88 21.47
CA THR A 411 -27.73 -90.08 22.88
C THR A 411 -28.91 -90.58 23.72
N GLU A 412 -30.11 -90.04 23.50
CA GLU A 412 -31.34 -90.53 24.14
C GLU A 412 -31.67 -91.97 23.74
N GLU A 413 -31.61 -92.29 22.43
CA GLU A 413 -31.79 -93.66 21.93
C GLU A 413 -30.77 -94.63 22.53
N LEU A 414 -29.51 -94.24 22.62
CA LEU A 414 -28.44 -95.04 23.24
C LEU A 414 -28.73 -95.30 24.72
N ASN A 415 -29.18 -94.30 25.46
CA ASN A 415 -29.53 -94.44 26.87
C ASN A 415 -30.74 -95.36 27.08
N LYS A 416 -31.76 -95.23 26.22
CA LYS A 416 -32.91 -96.15 26.22
C LYS A 416 -32.46 -97.60 25.96
N ASN A 417 -31.63 -97.80 24.93
CA ASN A 417 -31.08 -99.10 24.60
C ASN A 417 -30.24 -99.68 25.75
N LYS A 418 -29.47 -98.87 26.48
CA LYS A 418 -28.74 -99.31 27.69
C LYS A 418 -29.68 -99.78 28.79
N ILE A 419 -30.77 -99.05 29.05
CA ILE A 419 -31.77 -99.42 30.06
C ILE A 419 -32.42 -100.76 29.67
N ASP A 420 -32.81 -100.92 28.41
CA ASP A 420 -33.38 -102.16 27.89
C ASP A 420 -32.40 -103.34 28.03
N LEU A 421 -31.11 -103.10 27.77
CA LEU A 421 -30.03 -104.09 27.92
C LEU A 421 -29.86 -104.50 29.39
N TYR A 422 -29.88 -103.56 30.34
CA TYR A 422 -29.86 -103.88 31.77
C TYR A 422 -31.10 -104.66 32.24
N ALA A 423 -32.28 -104.34 31.72
CA ALA A 423 -33.50 -105.08 31.99
C ALA A 423 -33.43 -106.52 31.45
N LEU A 424 -32.91 -106.70 30.23
CA LEU A 424 -32.67 -108.02 29.64
C LEU A 424 -31.63 -108.82 30.42
N GLN A 425 -30.53 -108.20 30.85
CA GLN A 425 -29.53 -108.86 31.71
C GLN A 425 -30.13 -109.32 33.03
N SER A 426 -30.97 -108.50 33.66
CA SER A 426 -31.67 -108.84 34.90
C SER A 426 -32.63 -110.02 34.70
N LYS A 427 -33.39 -110.03 33.59
CA LYS A 427 -34.23 -111.18 33.19
C LYS A 427 -33.41 -112.44 32.92
N LEU A 428 -32.25 -112.30 32.27
CA LEU A 428 -31.38 -113.44 31.97
C LEU A 428 -30.82 -114.05 33.26
N LYS A 429 -30.45 -113.19 34.23
CA LYS A 429 -30.02 -113.63 35.56
C LYS A 429 -31.12 -114.39 36.31
N SER A 430 -32.37 -113.90 36.30
CA SER A 430 -33.47 -114.63 36.93
C SER A 430 -33.81 -115.94 36.21
N TYR A 431 -33.72 -116.00 34.88
CA TYR A 431 -33.84 -117.26 34.14
C TYR A 431 -32.71 -118.25 34.46
N GLN A 432 -31.46 -117.79 34.62
CA GLN A 432 -30.34 -118.62 35.05
C GLN A 432 -30.55 -119.16 36.47
N GLU A 433 -31.04 -118.33 37.39
CA GLU A 433 -31.38 -118.75 38.76
C GLU A 433 -32.52 -119.79 38.75
N ASN A 434 -33.57 -119.59 37.95
CA ASN A 434 -34.67 -120.56 37.78
C ASN A 434 -34.19 -121.88 37.11
N LEU A 435 -33.28 -121.81 36.14
CA LEU A 435 -32.66 -122.99 35.52
C LEU A 435 -31.81 -123.77 36.53
N ASN A 436 -31.08 -123.06 37.40
CA ASN A 436 -30.29 -123.68 38.47
C ASN A 436 -31.18 -124.30 39.56
N GLN A 437 -32.34 -123.70 39.86
CA GLN A 437 -33.35 -124.29 40.74
C GLN A 437 -34.02 -125.51 40.11
N SER A 438 -34.32 -125.48 38.80
CA SER A 438 -34.85 -126.63 38.05
C SER A 438 -33.84 -127.79 37.98
N LYS A 439 -32.54 -127.48 37.84
CA LYS A 439 -31.43 -128.45 37.92
C LYS A 439 -31.18 -128.98 39.35
N GLN A 440 -31.64 -128.28 40.39
CA GLN A 440 -31.60 -128.76 41.79
C GLN A 440 -32.79 -129.67 42.13
N SER A 441 -33.91 -129.62 41.38
CA SER A 441 -35.05 -130.54 41.53
C SER A 441 -34.94 -131.85 40.74
N GLU A 442 -33.88 -132.03 39.93
CA GLU A 442 -33.72 -133.19 39.02
C GLU A 442 -32.51 -134.09 39.37
N LYS A 443 -31.91 -133.95 40.56
CA LYS A 443 -30.75 -134.74 41.02
C LYS A 443 -30.91 -135.35 42.41
N THR A 444 -31.86 -136.27 42.54
CA THR A 444 -31.79 -137.40 43.48
C THR A 444 -32.45 -138.62 42.87
N GLU A 445 -31.79 -139.27 41.91
CA GLU A 445 -31.85 -140.72 41.73
C GLU A 445 -30.63 -141.23 40.91
N VAL A 446 -29.92 -142.17 41.54
CA VAL A 446 -29.10 -143.26 40.98
C VAL A 446 -27.79 -142.95 40.19
N LYS A 447 -26.70 -142.89 40.96
CA LYS A 447 -25.53 -143.81 41.01
C LYS A 447 -25.06 -144.64 39.76
N VAL A 448 -23.72 -144.66 39.62
CA VAL A 448 -22.77 -145.82 39.41
C VAL A 448 -22.30 -146.10 37.96
N VAL A 449 -21.03 -145.74 37.61
CA VAL A 449 -19.76 -146.55 37.48
C VAL A 449 -19.48 -146.82 35.98
N GLU A 450 -18.31 -146.51 35.42
CA GLU A 450 -17.16 -147.43 35.25
C GLU A 450 -15.84 -146.70 34.91
N LYS A 451 -14.74 -147.30 35.37
CA LYS A 451 -13.33 -146.98 35.09
C LYS A 451 -12.94 -147.49 33.69
N GLN A 452 -11.96 -146.87 33.03
CA GLN A 452 -10.84 -147.60 32.39
C GLN A 452 -9.68 -146.68 31.96
N ASN A 453 -8.47 -147.22 32.13
CA ASN A 453 -7.16 -146.66 31.80
C ASN A 453 -6.95 -146.50 30.29
N HIS A 454 -6.17 -145.50 29.85
CA HIS A 454 -5.06 -145.69 28.89
C HIS A 454 -4.15 -144.44 28.80
N VAL A 455 -2.89 -144.64 29.22
CA VAL A 455 -1.60 -144.27 28.59
C VAL A 455 -1.51 -142.95 27.78
N GLN A 456 -0.74 -142.02 28.36
CA GLN A 456 0.21 -141.05 27.76
C GLN A 456 0.11 -140.73 26.26
N ILE A 457 -0.17 -139.45 25.95
CA ILE A 457 0.69 -138.59 25.12
C ILE A 457 0.68 -137.17 25.74
N GLU A 458 1.86 -136.59 25.88
CA GLU A 458 2.23 -135.30 26.48
C GLU A 458 1.14 -134.21 26.50
N ALA A 459 0.48 -134.04 27.65
CA ALA A 459 -0.35 -132.87 27.92
C ALA A 459 0.56 -131.68 28.26
N ILE A 460 0.53 -130.64 27.43
CA ILE A 460 1.13 -129.34 27.71
C ILE A 460 0.65 -128.91 29.11
N PRO A 461 1.55 -128.67 30.10
CA PRO A 461 1.14 -128.25 31.43
C PRO A 461 0.20 -127.05 31.35
N LEU A 462 -0.99 -127.13 31.96
CA LEU A 462 -1.96 -126.02 31.99
C LEU A 462 -1.32 -124.69 32.44
N ASN A 463 -0.27 -124.79 33.24
CA ASN A 463 0.46 -123.68 33.82
C ASN A 463 1.23 -122.84 32.78
N ILE A 464 1.50 -123.35 31.58
CA ILE A 464 2.21 -122.61 30.52
C ILE A 464 1.32 -121.51 29.92
N TRP A 465 0.00 -121.68 29.94
CA TRP A 465 -0.96 -120.73 29.36
C TRP A 465 -1.48 -119.70 30.36
N SER A 466 -1.15 -119.86 31.64
CA SER A 466 -1.48 -118.93 32.72
C SER A 466 -0.29 -118.01 33.05
N SER A 467 0.43 -117.51 32.04
CA SER A 467 1.45 -116.49 32.26
C SER A 467 0.81 -115.18 32.73
N LEU A 468 1.41 -114.56 33.76
CA LEU A 468 1.04 -113.22 34.23
C LEU A 468 1.38 -112.12 33.21
N ASP A 469 2.19 -112.44 32.21
CA ASP A 469 2.63 -111.49 31.19
C ASP A 469 1.56 -111.22 30.12
N PHE A 470 0.50 -112.03 30.07
CA PHE A 470 -0.63 -111.76 29.18
C PHE A 470 -1.60 -110.74 29.80
N PRO A 471 -2.08 -109.74 29.02
CA PRO A 471 -3.18 -108.89 29.43
C PRO A 471 -4.40 -109.71 29.90
N ARG A 472 -5.08 -109.25 30.94
CA ARG A 472 -6.19 -109.99 31.58
C ARG A 472 -7.23 -110.46 30.58
N GLU A 473 -7.52 -109.65 29.55
CA GLU A 473 -8.54 -109.97 28.53
C GLU A 473 -8.17 -111.20 27.69
N ILE A 474 -6.87 -111.38 27.39
CA ILE A 474 -6.36 -112.57 26.72
C ILE A 474 -6.32 -113.73 27.69
N SER A 475 -5.81 -113.49 28.90
CA SER A 475 -5.64 -114.53 29.92
C SER A 475 -6.97 -115.22 30.24
N ASP A 476 -8.06 -114.47 30.38
CA ASP A 476 -9.40 -115.01 30.62
C ASP A 476 -9.92 -115.85 29.44
N SER A 477 -9.65 -115.40 28.21
CA SER A 477 -10.05 -116.09 26.98
C SER A 477 -9.25 -117.40 26.79
N LEU A 478 -7.94 -117.38 27.04
CA LEU A 478 -7.06 -118.55 26.99
C LEU A 478 -7.46 -119.58 28.05
N ASN A 479 -7.69 -119.14 29.29
CA ASN A 479 -8.13 -120.01 30.37
C ASN A 479 -9.46 -120.71 30.06
N THR A 480 -10.37 -120.03 29.35
CA THR A 480 -11.65 -120.62 28.91
C THR A 480 -11.45 -121.74 27.88
N ILE A 481 -10.55 -121.57 26.90
CA ILE A 481 -10.24 -122.61 25.91
C ILE A 481 -9.51 -123.79 26.54
N VAL A 482 -8.51 -123.52 27.39
CA VAL A 482 -7.69 -124.56 28.01
C VAL A 482 -8.55 -125.47 28.91
N ARG A 483 -9.50 -124.90 29.67
CA ARG A 483 -10.42 -125.63 30.57
C ARG A 483 -11.50 -126.44 29.85
N ASN A 484 -11.73 -126.22 28.56
CA ASN A 484 -12.74 -126.97 27.82
C ASN A 484 -12.27 -128.41 27.54
N GLN A 485 -12.86 -129.41 28.19
CA GLN A 485 -12.42 -130.81 28.08
C GLN A 485 -12.83 -131.50 26.77
N ILE A 486 -13.70 -130.88 25.96
CA ILE A 486 -14.28 -131.47 24.74
C ILE A 486 -13.36 -131.25 23.52
N LEU A 487 -12.53 -130.22 23.54
CA LEU A 487 -11.63 -129.88 22.43
C LEU A 487 -10.34 -130.71 22.48
N GLU A 488 -9.96 -131.31 21.35
CA GLU A 488 -8.66 -131.96 21.19
C GLU A 488 -7.50 -130.96 21.38
N SER A 489 -6.36 -131.43 21.90
CA SER A 489 -5.19 -130.59 22.19
C SER A 489 -4.70 -129.77 20.99
N SER A 490 -4.74 -130.35 19.79
CA SER A 490 -4.41 -129.66 18.53
C SER A 490 -5.34 -128.47 18.25
N SER A 491 -6.64 -128.66 18.50
CA SER A 491 -7.67 -127.64 18.29
C SER A 491 -7.58 -126.53 19.35
N LYS A 492 -7.25 -126.89 20.60
CA LYS A 492 -6.99 -125.91 21.67
C LYS A 492 -5.82 -125.00 21.34
N VAL A 493 -4.69 -125.59 20.95
CA VAL A 493 -3.49 -124.82 20.57
C VAL A 493 -3.80 -123.91 19.40
N LYS A 494 -4.52 -124.39 18.38
CA LYS A 494 -4.94 -123.56 17.25
C LYS A 494 -5.82 -122.39 17.68
N SER A 495 -6.87 -122.62 18.47
CA SER A 495 -7.74 -121.54 18.95
C SER A 495 -7.01 -120.54 19.87
N ILE A 496 -6.05 -121.00 20.66
CA ILE A 496 -5.18 -120.14 21.47
C ILE A 496 -4.32 -119.24 20.59
N PHE A 497 -3.66 -119.81 19.57
CA PHE A 497 -2.90 -119.04 18.60
C PHE A 497 -3.78 -118.07 17.81
N ASP A 498 -4.99 -118.47 17.44
CA ASP A 498 -5.94 -117.59 16.73
C ASP A 498 -6.34 -116.39 17.61
N ILE A 499 -6.61 -116.61 18.90
CA ILE A 499 -6.90 -115.52 19.85
C ILE A 499 -5.70 -114.60 20.04
N LEU A 500 -4.52 -115.16 20.25
CA LEU A 500 -3.28 -114.37 20.42
C LEU A 500 -2.98 -113.56 19.16
N THR A 501 -3.05 -114.20 18.00
CA THR A 501 -2.83 -113.57 16.69
C THR A 501 -3.83 -112.44 16.47
N LYS A 502 -5.12 -112.69 16.71
CA LYS A 502 -6.16 -111.68 16.56
C LYS A 502 -5.97 -110.50 17.53
N TYR A 503 -5.67 -110.76 18.80
CA TYR A 503 -5.46 -109.69 19.78
C TYR A 503 -4.27 -108.81 19.42
N TYR A 504 -3.11 -109.41 19.12
CA TYR A 504 -1.91 -108.64 18.80
C TYR A 504 -2.04 -107.94 17.44
N GLN A 505 -2.73 -108.52 16.46
CA GLN A 505 -3.07 -107.84 15.22
C GLN A 505 -3.98 -106.63 15.45
N GLU A 506 -5.06 -106.77 16.24
CA GLU A 506 -5.94 -105.65 16.58
C GLU A 506 -5.21 -104.54 17.34
N LYS A 507 -4.30 -104.91 18.25
CA LYS A 507 -3.48 -103.96 19.00
C LYS A 507 -2.46 -103.25 18.12
N LEU A 508 -1.84 -103.97 17.18
CA LEU A 508 -0.89 -103.42 16.22
C LEU A 508 -1.59 -102.44 15.27
N ILE A 509 -2.78 -102.79 14.75
CA ILE A 509 -3.62 -101.88 13.94
C ILE A 509 -4.00 -100.61 14.74
N LYS A 510 -4.32 -100.73 16.03
CA LYS A 510 -4.62 -99.57 16.87
C LYS A 510 -3.40 -98.66 17.06
N TYR A 511 -2.22 -99.23 17.28
CA TYR A 511 -0.98 -98.46 17.39
C TYR A 511 -0.59 -97.81 16.07
N GLU A 512 -0.74 -98.50 14.93
CA GLU A 512 -0.51 -97.92 13.61
C GLU A 512 -1.45 -96.73 13.37
N LYS A 513 -2.75 -96.89 13.59
CA LYS A 513 -3.71 -95.78 13.46
C LYS A 513 -3.41 -94.61 14.39
N SER A 514 -3.04 -94.88 15.65
CA SER A 514 -2.67 -93.81 16.59
C SER A 514 -1.36 -93.13 16.18
N SER A 515 -0.39 -93.87 15.64
CA SER A 515 0.87 -93.33 15.14
C SER A 515 0.66 -92.49 13.88
N GLU A 516 -0.20 -92.94 12.96
CA GLU A 516 -0.60 -92.17 11.77
C GLU A 516 -1.31 -90.88 12.15
N GLN A 517 -2.25 -90.93 13.10
CA GLN A 517 -2.92 -89.75 13.61
C GLN A 517 -1.94 -88.78 14.27
N ASN A 518 -1.03 -89.26 15.11
CA ASN A 518 0.02 -88.43 15.71
C ASN A 518 0.95 -87.83 14.64
N ALA A 519 1.27 -88.56 13.58
CA ALA A 519 2.09 -88.05 12.47
C ALA A 519 1.37 -86.94 11.70
N LEU A 520 0.05 -87.06 11.49
CA LEU A 520 -0.79 -86.01 10.91
C LEU A 520 -0.83 -84.77 11.81
N GLU A 521 -1.06 -84.94 13.12
CA GLU A 521 -1.07 -83.84 14.09
C GLU A 521 0.28 -83.11 14.15
N ILE A 522 1.39 -83.86 14.12
CA ILE A 522 2.75 -83.29 14.05
C ILE A 522 2.95 -82.54 12.73
N SER A 523 2.45 -83.07 11.61
CA SER A 523 2.51 -82.39 10.31
C SER A 523 1.74 -81.08 10.31
N ASP A 524 0.52 -81.08 10.87
CA ASP A 524 -0.31 -79.87 10.99
C ASP A 524 0.32 -78.83 11.92
N LEU A 525 0.89 -79.27 13.05
CA LEU A 525 1.66 -78.39 13.94
C LEU A 525 2.88 -77.80 13.23
N LYS A 526 3.64 -78.58 12.47
CA LYS A 526 4.77 -78.07 11.66
C LYS A 526 4.30 -77.06 10.62
N LYS A 527 3.17 -77.31 9.97
CA LYS A 527 2.56 -76.36 9.01
C LYS A 527 2.17 -75.06 9.71
N ASN A 528 1.57 -75.12 10.90
CA ASN A 528 1.19 -73.94 11.67
C ASN A 528 2.41 -73.14 12.15
N VAL A 529 3.48 -73.82 12.61
CA VAL A 529 4.74 -73.17 12.98
C VAL A 529 5.38 -72.48 11.77
N ASN A 530 5.40 -73.14 10.60
CA ASN A 530 5.91 -72.52 9.37
C ASN A 530 5.07 -71.33 8.92
N ASN A 531 3.74 -71.42 9.01
CA ASN A 531 2.84 -70.31 8.70
C ASN A 531 3.08 -69.12 9.64
N PHE A 532 3.32 -69.38 10.93
CA PHE A 532 3.65 -68.35 11.90
C PHE A 532 5.02 -67.72 11.63
N ALA A 533 6.04 -68.52 11.30
CA ALA A 533 7.35 -68.00 10.90
C ALA A 533 7.25 -67.11 9.65
N GLN A 534 6.50 -67.54 8.62
CA GLN A 534 6.26 -66.72 7.41
C GLN A 534 5.47 -65.45 7.72
N TYR A 535 4.51 -65.50 8.66
CA TYR A 535 3.78 -64.32 9.10
C TYR A 535 4.72 -63.30 9.75
N LEU A 536 5.62 -63.75 10.63
CA LEU A 536 6.62 -62.89 11.26
C LEU A 536 7.61 -62.32 10.24
N GLU A 537 8.08 -63.14 9.30
CA GLU A 537 8.98 -62.71 8.22
C GLU A 537 8.34 -61.61 7.36
N ARG A 538 7.04 -61.74 7.04
CA ARG A 538 6.29 -60.70 6.32
C ARG A 538 6.08 -59.44 7.15
N ARG A 539 5.91 -59.56 8.47
CA ARG A 539 5.60 -58.43 9.35
C ARG A 539 6.85 -57.65 9.74
N PHE A 540 8.00 -58.30 9.77
CA PHE A 540 9.30 -57.74 10.15
C PHE A 540 10.37 -58.04 9.07
N PRO A 541 10.18 -57.53 7.83
CA PRO A 541 11.05 -57.85 6.70
C PRO A 541 12.49 -57.35 6.87
N ASP A 542 12.69 -56.31 7.69
CA ASP A 542 14.01 -55.71 7.94
C ASP A 542 14.85 -56.52 8.93
N LEU A 543 14.21 -57.46 9.65
CA LEU A 543 14.87 -58.27 10.66
C LEU A 543 15.47 -59.52 10.00
N LYS A 544 16.79 -59.54 9.84
CA LYS A 544 17.55 -60.64 9.24
C LYS A 544 17.72 -61.83 10.18
N ILE A 545 16.61 -62.36 10.69
CA ILE A 545 16.56 -63.56 11.52
C ILE A 545 15.84 -64.64 10.75
N ASP A 546 16.34 -65.86 10.82
CA ASP A 546 15.57 -67.03 10.41
C ASP A 546 14.46 -67.27 11.45
N PHE A 547 13.24 -66.84 11.13
CA PHE A 547 12.08 -66.99 12.01
C PHE A 547 11.72 -68.46 12.29
N ALA A 548 12.14 -69.40 11.44
CA ALA A 548 11.98 -70.84 11.72
C ALA A 548 12.92 -71.30 12.84
N ALA A 549 14.07 -70.63 13.02
CA ALA A 549 15.04 -70.92 14.08
C ALA A 549 14.63 -70.36 15.45
N LEU A 550 13.55 -69.57 15.57
CA LEU A 550 13.07 -69.07 16.86
C LEU A 550 12.71 -70.18 17.86
N MET A 551 12.29 -71.35 17.36
CA MET A 551 11.90 -72.47 18.22
C MET A 551 13.09 -73.31 18.69
N THR A 552 14.25 -73.18 18.06
CA THR A 552 15.41 -74.06 18.28
C THR A 552 16.68 -73.32 18.69
N SER A 553 16.82 -72.05 18.33
CA SER A 553 18.01 -71.23 18.57
C SER A 553 17.72 -70.17 19.63
N ASP A 554 18.50 -70.16 20.71
CA ASP A 554 18.44 -69.10 21.72
C ASP A 554 18.90 -67.75 21.13
N ASN A 555 19.90 -67.76 20.24
CA ASN A 555 20.40 -66.55 19.59
C ASN A 555 19.32 -65.87 18.73
N ALA A 556 18.52 -66.64 17.98
CA ALA A 556 17.42 -66.08 17.20
C ALA A 556 16.35 -65.42 18.09
N ARG A 557 16.09 -65.98 19.28
CA ARG A 557 15.16 -65.42 20.27
C ARG A 557 15.71 -64.15 20.91
N GLU A 558 17.00 -64.13 21.23
CA GLU A 558 17.66 -62.96 21.81
C GLU A 558 17.67 -61.79 20.82
N THR A 559 18.08 -62.02 19.56
CA THR A 559 18.06 -60.97 18.53
C THR A 559 16.63 -60.46 18.25
N PHE A 560 15.62 -61.33 18.26
CA PHE A 560 14.22 -60.92 18.13
C PHE A 560 13.75 -60.11 19.34
N SER A 561 14.13 -60.52 20.55
CA SER A 561 13.81 -59.80 21.80
C SER A 561 14.44 -58.41 21.84
N GLU A 562 15.72 -58.28 21.47
CA GLU A 562 16.40 -56.99 21.37
C GLU A 562 15.71 -56.06 20.37
N TYR A 563 15.30 -56.60 19.21
CA TYR A 563 14.54 -55.84 18.24
C TYR A 563 13.19 -55.35 18.80
N ILE A 564 12.43 -56.22 19.47
CA ILE A 564 11.17 -55.83 20.12
C ILE A 564 11.40 -54.74 21.18
N ILE A 565 12.44 -54.86 22.01
CA ILE A 565 12.80 -53.84 23.02
C ILE A 565 13.15 -52.51 22.33
N SER A 566 13.89 -52.54 21.24
CA SER A 566 14.23 -51.33 20.46
C SER A 566 12.98 -50.67 19.85
N LEU A 567 12.02 -51.48 19.41
CA LEU A 567 10.77 -51.02 18.84
C LEU A 567 9.86 -50.42 19.92
N PHE A 568 9.78 -51.02 21.11
CA PHE A 568 9.11 -50.42 22.27
C PHE A 568 9.74 -49.09 22.67
N SER A 569 11.07 -49.01 22.69
CA SER A 569 11.80 -47.75 22.98
C SER A 569 11.50 -46.68 21.94
N SER A 570 11.42 -47.07 20.66
CA SER A 570 11.07 -46.18 19.55
C SER A 570 9.61 -45.70 19.63
N LEU A 571 8.68 -46.58 19.99
CA LEU A 571 7.27 -46.24 20.22
C LEU A 571 7.11 -45.31 21.43
N GLN A 572 7.87 -45.52 22.49
CA GLN A 572 7.87 -44.64 23.65
C GLN A 572 8.39 -43.25 23.27
N ASN A 573 9.51 -43.16 22.55
CA ASN A 573 10.02 -41.88 22.05
C ASN A 573 9.02 -41.16 21.14
N LEU A 574 8.31 -41.90 20.28
CA LEU A 574 7.28 -41.33 19.41
C LEU A 574 6.09 -40.82 20.24
N SER A 575 5.68 -41.57 21.26
CA SER A 575 4.63 -41.16 22.21
C SER A 575 5.03 -39.88 22.95
N ASP A 576 6.26 -39.81 23.46
CA ASP A 576 6.78 -38.64 24.16
C ASP A 576 6.83 -37.42 23.22
N HIS A 577 7.21 -37.62 21.95
CA HIS A 577 7.19 -36.57 20.94
C HIS A 577 5.76 -36.12 20.57
N CYS A 578 4.79 -37.03 20.51
CA CYS A 578 3.38 -36.67 20.34
C CYS A 578 2.88 -35.82 21.51
N GLN A 579 3.24 -36.16 22.75
CA GLN A 579 2.89 -35.35 23.93
C GLN A 579 3.55 -33.97 23.90
N GLU A 580 4.80 -33.88 23.43
CA GLU A 580 5.48 -32.61 23.23
C GLU A 580 4.77 -31.74 22.18
N ILE A 581 4.36 -32.32 21.05
CA ILE A 581 3.58 -31.64 20.02
C ILE A 581 2.24 -31.17 20.58
N ASP A 582 1.53 -31.99 21.36
CA ASP A 582 0.27 -31.60 21.99
C ASP A 582 0.47 -30.42 22.96
N ALA A 583 1.53 -30.43 23.76
CA ALA A 583 1.89 -29.30 24.62
C ALA A 583 2.18 -28.02 23.80
N GLN A 584 2.94 -28.15 22.70
CA GLN A 584 3.22 -27.03 21.80
C GLN A 584 1.94 -26.49 21.12
N ILE A 585 0.98 -27.35 20.79
CA ILE A 585 -0.32 -26.95 20.24
C ILE A 585 -1.13 -26.16 21.29
N VAL A 586 -1.12 -26.60 22.54
CA VAL A 586 -1.78 -25.89 23.65
C VAL A 586 -1.15 -24.52 23.86
N ASP A 587 0.18 -24.42 23.87
CA ASP A 587 0.90 -23.15 23.97
C ASP A 587 0.56 -22.23 22.78
N LEU A 588 0.44 -22.78 21.57
CA LEU A 588 -0.02 -22.06 20.38
C LEU A 588 -1.45 -21.53 20.53
N TYR A 589 -2.35 -22.31 21.11
CA TYR A 589 -3.73 -21.88 21.37
C TYR A 589 -3.80 -20.77 22.41
N ILE A 590 -3.02 -20.87 23.49
CA ILE A 590 -2.89 -19.81 24.50
C ILE A 590 -2.30 -18.54 23.87
N ALA A 591 -1.22 -18.66 23.09
CA ALA A 591 -0.58 -17.52 22.45
C ALA A 591 -1.46 -16.83 21.39
N LEU A 592 -2.35 -17.59 20.74
CA LEU A 592 -3.30 -17.09 19.76
C LEU A 592 -4.65 -16.68 20.37
N ASP A 593 -4.82 -16.81 21.69
CA ASP A 593 -6.08 -16.56 22.41
C ASP A 593 -7.27 -17.28 21.74
N ALA A 594 -7.12 -18.59 21.56
CA ALA A 594 -8.02 -19.42 20.79
C ALA A 594 -8.40 -20.69 21.55
N ASP A 595 -9.70 -20.96 21.67
CA ASP A 595 -10.23 -22.17 22.31
C ASP A 595 -10.27 -23.39 21.37
N THR A 596 -10.23 -23.14 20.05
CA THR A 596 -10.30 -24.20 19.03
C THR A 596 -9.26 -24.01 17.93
N TYR A 597 -8.96 -25.09 17.19
CA TYR A 597 -8.09 -25.05 16.01
C TYR A 597 -8.53 -24.02 14.97
N ASN A 598 -9.84 -23.91 14.73
CA ASN A 598 -10.37 -22.96 13.75
C ASN A 598 -10.24 -21.52 14.25
N ASP A 599 -10.38 -21.29 15.57
CA ASP A 599 -10.14 -19.99 16.18
C ASP A 599 -8.65 -19.61 16.10
N ALA A 600 -7.75 -20.57 16.31
CA ALA A 600 -6.32 -20.38 16.17
C ALA A 600 -5.94 -20.00 14.73
N ILE A 601 -6.52 -20.66 13.71
CA ILE A 601 -6.36 -20.27 12.31
C ILE A 601 -6.89 -18.86 12.06
N SER A 602 -8.10 -18.55 12.54
CA SER A 602 -8.74 -17.25 12.37
C SER A 602 -7.90 -16.12 13.01
N ASN A 603 -7.43 -16.33 14.23
CA ASN A 603 -6.60 -15.38 14.96
C ASN A 603 -5.20 -15.24 14.35
N ALA A 604 -4.60 -16.33 13.87
CA ALA A 604 -3.35 -16.27 13.12
C ALA A 604 -3.50 -15.50 11.79
N GLN A 605 -4.64 -15.63 11.10
CA GLN A 605 -4.94 -14.83 9.92
C GLN A 605 -5.12 -13.35 10.27
N LYS A 606 -5.84 -13.01 11.34
CA LYS A 606 -5.96 -11.63 11.83
C LYS A 606 -4.59 -11.04 12.20
N LEU A 607 -3.75 -11.78 12.93
CA LEU A 607 -2.39 -11.36 13.27
C LEU A 607 -1.55 -11.14 12.02
N ARG A 608 -1.68 -11.99 11.00
CA ARG A 608 -1.01 -11.80 9.72
C ARG A 608 -1.49 -10.54 9.00
N GLU A 609 -2.79 -10.25 9.01
CA GLU A 609 -3.34 -9.01 8.44
C GLU A 609 -2.84 -7.77 9.18
N VAL A 610 -2.82 -7.81 10.52
CA VAL A 610 -2.25 -6.73 11.35
C VAL A 610 -0.76 -6.56 11.10
N ALA A 611 0.00 -7.66 11.00
CA ALA A 611 1.43 -7.60 10.69
C ALA A 611 1.68 -7.03 9.29
N PHE A 612 0.85 -7.38 8.31
CA PHE A 612 0.92 -6.83 6.96
C PHE A 612 0.59 -5.33 6.94
N ALA A 613 -0.48 -4.92 7.64
CA ALA A 613 -0.86 -3.52 7.79
C ALA A 613 0.24 -2.69 8.48
N SER A 614 0.82 -3.22 9.56
CA SER A 614 1.96 -2.61 10.27
C SER A 614 3.20 -2.52 9.39
N LYS A 615 3.50 -3.55 8.59
CA LYS A 615 4.62 -3.54 7.64
C LYS A 615 4.42 -2.47 6.56
N ASN A 616 3.21 -2.33 6.02
CA ASN A 616 2.89 -1.28 5.05
C ASN A 616 3.02 0.11 5.69
N ARG A 617 2.49 0.30 6.91
CA ARG A 617 2.65 1.56 7.65
C ARG A 617 4.10 1.92 7.92
N ILE A 618 4.96 0.94 8.24
CA ILE A 618 6.40 1.16 8.38
C ILE A 618 7.02 1.59 7.04
N ARG A 619 6.58 1.01 5.91
CA ARG A 619 7.04 1.39 4.57
C ARG A 619 6.63 2.83 4.25
N ASP A 620 5.40 3.21 4.54
CA ASP A 620 4.89 4.57 4.35
C ASP A 620 5.67 5.57 5.21
N LEU A 621 5.83 5.29 6.51
CA LEU A 621 6.63 6.12 7.41
C LEU A 621 8.08 6.27 6.95
N LYS A 622 8.70 5.22 6.39
CA LYS A 622 10.05 5.32 5.80
C LYS A 622 10.08 6.21 4.56
N ARG A 623 9.04 6.18 3.74
CA ARG A 623 8.91 7.04 2.56
C ARG A 623 8.75 8.50 2.99
N ASP A 624 7.85 8.76 3.93
CA ASP A 624 7.62 10.10 4.48
C ASP A 624 8.89 10.65 5.14
N LEU A 625 9.63 9.82 5.89
CA LEU A 625 10.91 10.19 6.49
C LEU A 625 11.97 10.51 5.42
N SER A 626 11.95 9.83 4.29
CA SER A 626 12.85 10.13 3.15
C SER A 626 12.50 11.44 2.46
N GLN A 627 11.20 11.74 2.30
CA GLN A 627 10.72 13.02 1.77
C GLN A 627 11.05 14.19 2.71
N ILE A 628 10.87 14.00 4.01
CA ILE A 628 11.25 14.99 5.03
C ILE A 628 12.76 15.24 4.97
N LYS A 629 13.58 14.19 4.82
CA LYS A 629 15.04 14.34 4.68
C LYS A 629 15.43 15.11 3.41
N SER A 630 14.81 14.85 2.26
CA SER A 630 15.09 15.60 1.04
C SER A 630 14.65 17.05 1.16
N PHE A 631 13.49 17.31 1.76
CA PHE A 631 13.01 18.66 2.04
C PHE A 631 13.97 19.44 2.95
N PHE A 632 14.47 18.83 4.03
CA PHE A 632 15.47 19.47 4.88
C PHE A 632 16.78 19.71 4.16
N LYS A 633 17.21 18.79 3.28
CA LYS A 633 18.42 18.98 2.47
C LYS A 633 18.27 20.18 1.52
N GLU A 634 17.16 20.26 0.80
CA GLU A 634 16.84 21.39 -0.08
C GLU A 634 16.78 22.71 0.68
N LYS A 635 16.13 22.73 1.86
CA LYS A 635 16.10 23.92 2.71
C LYS A 635 17.48 24.30 3.26
N THR A 636 18.32 23.32 3.58
CA THR A 636 19.70 23.59 4.01
C THR A 636 20.49 24.21 2.86
N GLU A 637 20.38 23.68 1.64
CA GLU A 637 21.02 24.25 0.44
C GLU A 637 20.49 25.67 0.13
N GLU A 638 19.19 25.92 0.32
CA GLU A 638 18.61 27.27 0.19
C GLU A 638 19.18 28.23 1.24
N TYR A 639 19.27 27.82 2.50
CA TYR A 639 19.85 28.63 3.57
C TYR A 639 21.35 28.87 3.36
N ASP A 640 22.10 27.89 2.87
CA ASP A 640 23.51 28.03 2.53
C ASP A 640 23.68 29.03 1.37
N ASN A 641 22.83 28.97 0.35
CA ASN A 641 22.83 29.95 -0.75
C ASN A 641 22.50 31.36 -0.28
N ILE A 642 21.50 31.53 0.60
CA ILE A 642 21.17 32.82 1.21
C ILE A 642 22.36 33.33 2.02
N THR A 643 22.99 32.47 2.81
CA THR A 643 24.16 32.83 3.62
C THR A 643 25.33 33.27 2.75
N ASN A 644 25.63 32.54 1.68
CA ASN A 644 26.68 32.89 0.72
C ASN A 644 26.40 34.23 0.00
N ASN A 645 25.14 34.48 -0.36
CA ASN A 645 24.74 35.76 -0.95
C ASN A 645 24.89 36.92 0.04
N LEU A 646 24.45 36.72 1.29
CA LEU A 646 24.61 37.72 2.35
C LEU A 646 26.08 37.98 2.67
N GLU A 647 26.95 36.95 2.66
CA GLU A 647 28.40 37.13 2.81
C GLU A 647 29.00 37.92 1.65
N LYS A 648 28.55 37.65 0.41
CA LYS A 648 28.97 38.40 -0.77
C LYS A 648 28.56 39.87 -0.68
N ASP A 649 27.32 40.14 -0.27
CA ASP A 649 26.82 41.50 -0.06
C ASP A 649 27.57 42.20 1.07
N LEU A 650 27.86 41.51 2.17
CA LEU A 650 28.65 42.03 3.29
C LEU A 650 30.08 42.37 2.85
N ASN A 651 30.69 41.54 2.00
CA ASN A 651 32.00 41.81 1.42
C ASN A 651 31.98 42.99 0.45
N ASN A 652 30.92 43.12 -0.36
CA ASN A 652 30.74 44.28 -1.24
C ASN A 652 30.60 45.57 -0.42
N ILE A 653 29.75 45.57 0.62
CA ILE A 653 29.57 46.71 1.54
C ILE A 653 30.89 47.05 2.23
N LYS A 654 31.65 46.06 2.71
CA LYS A 654 33.00 46.29 3.26
C LYS A 654 33.92 46.97 2.24
N SER A 655 33.93 46.50 1.00
CA SER A 655 34.77 47.12 -0.05
C SER A 655 34.35 48.56 -0.37
N GLU A 656 33.06 48.88 -0.29
CA GLU A 656 32.57 50.25 -0.45
C GLU A 656 32.89 51.11 0.76
N LEU A 657 32.80 50.55 1.96
CA LEU A 657 33.20 51.21 3.20
C LEU A 657 34.68 51.56 3.16
N ASP A 658 35.55 50.62 2.77
CA ASP A 658 37.00 50.85 2.64
C ASP A 658 37.29 51.95 1.61
N LYS A 659 36.59 51.97 0.47
CA LYS A 659 36.70 53.06 -0.52
C LYS A 659 36.27 54.40 0.06
N LYS A 660 35.18 54.45 0.82
CA LYS A 660 34.70 55.67 1.46
C LYS A 660 35.64 56.13 2.58
N GLU A 661 36.26 55.21 3.30
CA GLU A 661 37.25 55.51 4.31
C GLU A 661 38.52 56.11 3.68
N ILE A 662 38.97 55.58 2.54
CA ILE A 662 40.04 56.18 1.73
C ILE A 662 39.64 57.57 1.22
N GLU A 663 38.41 57.75 0.75
CA GLU A 663 37.91 59.06 0.31
C GLU A 663 37.88 60.09 1.44
N VAL A 664 37.47 59.68 2.65
CA VAL A 664 37.51 60.51 3.86
C VAL A 664 38.94 60.83 4.27
N GLN A 665 39.87 59.87 4.16
CA GLN A 665 41.30 60.12 4.39
C GLN A 665 41.85 61.16 3.40
N ASN A 666 41.55 61.01 2.11
CA ASN A 666 41.95 61.97 1.07
C ASN A 666 41.35 63.37 1.31
N LEU A 667 40.07 63.45 1.70
CA LEU A 667 39.42 64.71 2.07
C LEU A 667 40.07 65.34 3.32
N ASN A 668 40.46 64.54 4.30
CA ASN A 668 41.15 65.01 5.48
C ASN A 668 42.57 65.52 5.16
N GLU A 669 43.30 64.86 4.27
CA GLU A 669 44.58 65.34 3.75
C GLU A 669 44.43 66.65 2.96
N THR A 670 43.38 66.76 2.16
CA THR A 670 43.04 67.98 1.42
C THR A 670 42.66 69.12 2.37
N ASN A 671 41.88 68.84 3.42
CA ASN A 671 41.57 69.82 4.46
C ASN A 671 42.81 70.23 5.26
N ARG A 672 43.75 69.30 5.48
CA ARG A 672 45.02 69.59 6.14
C ARG A 672 45.89 70.50 5.29
N SER A 673 46.02 70.24 3.99
CA SER A 673 46.77 71.11 3.07
C SER A 673 46.12 72.48 2.90
N LEU A 674 44.78 72.56 2.89
CA LEU A 674 44.05 73.84 2.91
C LEU A 674 44.27 74.61 4.21
N LYS A 675 44.27 73.93 5.37
CA LYS A 675 44.62 74.57 6.65
C LYS A 675 46.03 75.10 6.66
N GLU A 676 47.01 74.32 6.21
CA GLU A 676 48.41 74.74 6.12
C GLU A 676 48.60 75.93 5.15
N ASN A 677 47.85 75.97 4.04
CA ASN A 677 47.85 77.11 3.12
C ASN A 677 47.20 78.35 3.73
N ASN A 678 46.06 78.20 4.40
CA ASN A 678 45.40 79.31 5.09
C ASN A 678 46.29 79.85 6.23
N GLU A 679 47.00 78.99 6.95
CA GLU A 679 47.91 79.38 8.01
C GLU A 679 49.15 80.11 7.45
N LYS A 680 49.67 79.69 6.28
CA LYS A 680 50.69 80.44 5.53
C LYS A 680 50.18 81.81 5.07
N GLU A 681 48.94 81.90 4.58
CA GLU A 681 48.35 83.17 4.15
C GLU A 681 48.09 84.11 5.33
N ILE A 682 47.64 83.58 6.47
CA ILE A 682 47.51 84.34 7.73
C ILE A 682 48.87 84.84 8.20
N ASN A 683 49.92 84.02 8.15
CA ASN A 683 51.27 84.43 8.52
C ASN A 683 51.86 85.48 7.56
N GLN A 684 51.56 85.40 6.25
CA GLN A 684 51.92 86.45 5.29
C GLN A 684 51.17 87.75 5.57
N LYS A 685 49.88 87.70 5.89
CA LYS A 685 49.11 88.89 6.29
C LYS A 685 49.59 89.48 7.61
N ALA A 686 50.02 88.66 8.57
CA ALA A 686 50.63 89.10 9.83
C ALA A 686 51.97 89.82 9.61
N LEU A 687 52.80 89.35 8.66
CA LEU A 687 54.03 90.04 8.26
C LEU A 687 53.75 91.42 7.65
N ILE A 688 52.69 91.54 6.83
CA ILE A 688 52.26 92.82 6.25
C ILE A 688 51.75 93.78 7.35
N ILE A 689 51.01 93.27 8.34
CA ILE A 689 50.54 94.05 9.49
C ILE A 689 51.72 94.57 10.34
N ASN A 690 52.74 93.75 10.56
CA ASN A 690 53.94 94.17 11.29
C ASN A 690 54.76 95.22 10.52
N ASP A 691 54.85 95.13 9.19
CA ASP A 691 55.51 96.14 8.34
C ASP A 691 54.74 97.49 8.35
N LEU A 692 53.40 97.42 8.39
CA LEU A 692 52.54 98.59 8.54
C LEU A 692 52.65 99.22 9.94
N GLN A 693 52.82 98.42 11.00
CA GLN A 693 53.05 98.91 12.36
C GLN A 693 54.44 99.54 12.53
N ALA A 694 55.47 99.02 11.86
CA ALA A 694 56.80 99.64 11.84
C ALA A 694 56.77 101.03 11.15
N LYS A 695 56.07 101.15 10.01
CA LYS A 695 55.86 102.44 9.33
C LYS A 695 55.04 103.44 10.13
N LEU A 696 54.12 102.96 10.98
CA LEU A 696 53.35 103.80 11.91
C LEU A 696 54.26 104.39 13.01
N SER A 697 55.23 103.62 13.50
CA SER A 697 56.19 104.06 14.53
C SER A 697 57.24 105.06 14.01
N GLU A 698 57.62 105.00 12.73
CA GLU A 698 58.44 106.04 12.08
C GLU A 698 57.68 107.38 11.95
N HIS A 699 56.36 107.32 11.69
CA HIS A 699 55.52 108.51 11.59
C HIS A 699 55.25 109.21 12.94
N GLU A 700 55.26 108.48 14.05
CA GLU A 700 55.10 109.03 15.40
C GLU A 700 56.39 109.67 15.95
N SER A 701 57.56 109.22 15.49
CA SER A 701 58.88 109.83 15.74
C SER A 701 59.02 111.22 15.07
N ALA A 702 58.54 111.36 13.83
CA ALA A 702 58.55 112.63 13.09
C ALA A 702 57.57 113.69 13.65
N LYS A 703 56.52 113.26 14.38
CA LYS A 703 55.49 114.13 14.96
C LYS A 703 55.97 114.88 16.21
N SER A 704 56.94 114.35 16.96
CA SER A 704 57.45 114.96 18.19
C SER A 704 58.45 116.10 17.95
N GLN A 705 59.07 116.18 16.77
CA GLN A 705 60.00 117.26 16.40
C GLN A 705 59.28 118.52 15.86
N LEU A 706 58.03 118.38 15.38
CA LEU A 706 57.20 119.49 14.88
C LEU A 706 56.44 120.25 15.98
N LEU A 707 56.45 119.75 17.22
CA LEU A 707 55.72 120.35 18.35
C LEU A 707 56.46 121.55 18.99
N ILE A 708 57.74 121.75 18.68
CA ILE A 708 58.58 122.86 19.19
C ILE A 708 58.53 124.10 18.28
N GLN A 709 58.03 123.97 17.05
CA GLN A 709 57.95 125.07 16.06
C GLN A 709 56.59 125.80 16.06
N ASN A 710 55.62 125.29 16.85
CA ASN A 710 54.21 125.66 16.78
C ASN A 710 53.81 126.89 17.65
N THR A 711 54.76 127.53 18.33
CA THR A 711 54.54 128.82 19.01
C THR A 711 54.65 130.03 18.09
N SER A 712 55.15 129.89 16.85
CA SER A 712 55.23 130.98 15.86
C SER A 712 54.14 130.96 14.78
N MET A 713 53.26 129.95 14.78
CA MET A 713 52.22 129.76 13.75
C MET A 713 50.82 130.29 14.12
N ASN A 714 50.68 130.99 15.25
CA ASN A 714 49.42 131.64 15.65
C ASN A 714 49.11 132.93 14.87
N GLU A 715 50.05 133.46 14.09
CA GLU A 715 49.79 134.55 13.12
C GLU A 715 49.38 134.04 11.73
N MET A 716 49.47 132.73 11.48
CA MET A 716 49.12 132.09 10.19
C MET A 716 47.69 131.47 10.19
N ILE A 717 46.91 131.71 11.25
CA ILE A 717 45.51 131.29 11.37
C ILE A 717 44.57 132.16 10.50
N LYS A 718 45.00 133.35 10.10
CA LYS A 718 44.25 134.21 9.17
C LYS A 718 44.26 133.70 7.72
N THR A 719 45.23 132.86 7.35
CA THR A 719 45.39 132.29 6.00
C THR A 719 44.77 130.90 5.84
N LEU A 720 44.30 130.28 6.92
CA LEU A 720 43.63 128.96 6.91
C LEU A 720 42.11 129.04 6.69
N GLN A 721 41.51 130.24 6.75
CA GLN A 721 40.10 130.44 6.40
C GLN A 721 39.85 130.29 4.87
N ASP A 722 40.86 130.50 4.03
CA ASP A 722 40.76 130.30 2.57
C ASP A 722 40.93 128.83 2.13
N LYS A 723 41.49 127.96 2.98
CA LYS A 723 41.67 126.53 2.67
C LYS A 723 40.45 125.66 3.00
N PHE A 724 39.47 126.18 3.75
CA PHE A 724 38.21 125.46 4.03
C PHE A 724 37.28 125.37 2.80
N LYS A 725 37.46 126.27 1.81
CA LYS A 725 36.72 126.21 0.53
C LYS A 725 37.11 125.03 -0.36
N VAL A 726 38.37 124.61 -0.33
CA VAL A 726 38.90 123.54 -1.20
C VAL A 726 38.52 122.13 -0.71
N LEU A 727 38.29 121.94 0.60
CA LEU A 727 37.87 120.64 1.15
C LEU A 727 36.40 120.29 0.86
N THR A 728 35.55 121.29 0.62
CA THR A 728 34.14 121.09 0.23
C THR A 728 34.01 120.55 -1.21
N GLU A 729 35.00 120.79 -2.08
CA GLU A 729 35.03 120.28 -3.45
C GLU A 729 35.58 118.85 -3.57
N ASN A 730 36.44 118.42 -2.64
CA ASN A 730 36.95 117.04 -2.63
C ASN A 730 35.93 116.02 -2.09
N TYR A 731 35.00 116.43 -1.22
CA TYR A 731 33.91 115.55 -0.77
C TYR A 731 32.89 115.27 -1.88
N LYS A 732 32.68 116.22 -2.80
CA LYS A 732 31.82 116.03 -3.98
C LYS A 732 32.41 115.06 -5.01
N ARG A 733 33.74 114.97 -5.12
CA ARG A 733 34.40 114.01 -6.04
C ARG A 733 34.39 112.57 -5.52
N LEU A 734 34.43 112.36 -4.20
CA LEU A 734 34.32 111.03 -3.61
C LEU A 734 32.89 110.45 -3.63
N SER A 735 31.86 111.30 -3.58
CA SER A 735 30.46 110.87 -3.75
C SER A 735 30.19 110.40 -5.19
N ALA A 736 30.71 111.13 -6.19
CA ALA A 736 30.52 110.77 -7.60
C ALA A 736 31.23 109.44 -7.98
N ALA A 737 32.41 109.17 -7.41
CA ALA A 737 33.14 107.93 -7.64
C ALA A 737 32.44 106.70 -7.01
N LYS A 738 31.68 106.90 -5.93
CA LYS A 738 30.86 105.84 -5.31
C LYS A 738 29.67 105.48 -6.20
N ASP A 739 28.98 106.49 -6.73
CA ASP A 739 27.80 106.30 -7.58
C ASP A 739 28.18 105.68 -8.95
N GLU A 740 29.39 105.96 -9.46
CA GLU A 740 29.94 105.33 -10.68
C GLU A 740 30.33 103.85 -10.45
N MET A 741 30.88 103.50 -9.29
CA MET A 741 31.15 102.10 -8.92
C MET A 741 29.86 101.29 -8.71
N GLU A 742 28.83 101.90 -8.14
CA GLU A 742 27.50 101.27 -7.97
C GLU A 742 26.80 101.05 -9.32
N ALA A 743 26.97 101.96 -10.28
CA ALA A 743 26.48 101.78 -11.64
C ALA A 743 27.20 100.66 -12.40
N GLN A 744 28.54 100.57 -12.27
CA GLN A 744 29.34 99.50 -12.87
C GLN A 744 28.97 98.11 -12.31
N LEU A 745 28.77 98.03 -10.98
CA LEU A 745 28.40 96.78 -10.31
C LEU A 745 27.00 96.30 -10.68
N ASN A 746 26.04 97.23 -10.84
CA ASN A 746 24.68 96.91 -11.29
C ASN A 746 24.63 96.52 -12.77
N GLN A 747 25.52 97.05 -13.59
CA GLN A 747 25.64 96.65 -15.00
C GLN A 747 26.26 95.25 -15.13
N ASP A 748 27.31 94.94 -14.36
CA ASP A 748 27.91 93.58 -14.31
C ASP A 748 26.93 92.53 -13.76
N LEU A 749 26.08 92.91 -12.80
CA LEU A 749 25.00 92.05 -12.29
C LEU A 749 23.94 91.79 -13.35
N LYS A 750 23.54 92.81 -14.10
CA LYS A 750 22.56 92.67 -15.18
C LYS A 750 23.08 91.83 -16.34
N GLU A 751 24.35 92.00 -16.73
CA GLU A 751 25.00 91.19 -17.76
C GLU A 751 25.16 89.73 -17.33
N LYS A 752 25.41 89.47 -16.03
CA LYS A 752 25.41 88.10 -15.48
C LYS A 752 24.02 87.49 -15.38
N GLU A 753 22.99 88.27 -15.03
CA GLU A 753 21.60 87.81 -15.01
C GLU A 753 21.12 87.47 -16.43
N GLU A 754 21.42 88.31 -17.42
CA GLU A 754 21.12 88.04 -18.84
C GLU A 754 21.86 86.79 -19.35
N HIS A 755 23.15 86.61 -18.99
CA HIS A 755 23.89 85.40 -19.35
C HIS A 755 23.33 84.14 -18.66
N PHE A 756 22.87 84.25 -17.41
CA PHE A 756 22.27 83.13 -16.68
C PHE A 756 20.88 82.77 -17.24
N GLU A 757 20.11 83.78 -17.66
CA GLU A 757 18.80 83.61 -18.30
C GLU A 757 18.94 82.96 -19.68
N GLU A 758 19.93 83.36 -20.49
CA GLU A 758 20.25 82.73 -21.78
C GLU A 758 20.69 81.27 -21.60
N GLN A 759 21.52 80.98 -20.58
CA GLN A 759 21.98 79.62 -20.28
C GLN A 759 20.83 78.73 -19.79
N ASN A 760 19.90 79.27 -19.00
CA ASN A 760 18.68 78.59 -18.57
C ASN A 760 17.71 78.36 -19.74
N GLN A 761 17.56 79.31 -20.66
CA GLN A 761 16.75 79.13 -21.87
C GLN A 761 17.35 78.05 -22.79
N MET A 762 18.67 77.97 -22.89
CA MET A 762 19.37 76.93 -23.65
C MET A 762 19.20 75.54 -23.01
N LEU A 763 19.27 75.44 -21.67
CA LEU A 763 18.99 74.21 -20.92
C LEU A 763 17.52 73.80 -21.04
N LEU A 764 16.58 74.73 -20.94
CA LEU A 764 15.16 74.48 -21.12
C LEU A 764 14.84 74.00 -22.55
N LYS A 765 15.55 74.54 -23.55
CA LYS A 765 15.46 74.07 -24.94
C LYS A 765 15.99 72.64 -25.08
N GLN A 766 17.15 72.31 -24.49
CA GLN A 766 17.69 70.95 -24.49
C GLN A 766 16.78 69.95 -23.76
N ILE A 767 16.21 70.33 -22.61
CA ILE A 767 15.23 69.51 -21.88
C ILE A 767 13.98 69.31 -22.72
N LYS A 768 13.50 70.35 -23.40
CA LYS A 768 12.32 70.26 -24.28
C LYS A 768 12.58 69.37 -25.50
N ASP A 769 13.76 69.44 -26.10
CA ASP A 769 14.16 68.61 -27.23
C ASP A 769 14.31 67.14 -26.81
N LEU A 770 14.93 66.85 -25.65
CA LEU A 770 14.99 65.50 -25.07
C LEU A 770 13.61 64.96 -24.65
N THR A 771 12.72 65.83 -24.17
CA THR A 771 11.34 65.44 -23.81
C THR A 771 10.53 65.11 -25.06
N ASN A 772 10.76 65.82 -26.16
CA ASN A 772 10.13 65.54 -27.45
C ASN A 772 10.68 64.25 -28.08
N GLU A 773 11.99 64.01 -28.02
CA GLU A 773 12.59 62.73 -28.47
C GLU A 773 12.08 61.55 -27.65
N SER A 774 11.99 61.68 -26.32
CA SER A 774 11.41 60.64 -25.47
C SER A 774 9.92 60.42 -25.76
N SER A 775 9.15 61.47 -26.01
CA SER A 775 7.74 61.39 -26.39
C SER A 775 7.55 60.68 -27.74
N ASP A 776 8.41 60.97 -28.72
CA ASP A 776 8.35 60.33 -30.03
C ASP A 776 8.86 58.88 -30.01
N ALA A 777 9.84 58.56 -29.16
CA ALA A 777 10.25 57.18 -28.88
C ALA A 777 9.12 56.37 -28.22
N ILE A 778 8.40 56.97 -27.27
CA ILE A 778 7.22 56.34 -26.63
C ILE A 778 6.10 56.13 -27.65
N LYS A 779 5.87 57.06 -28.59
CA LYS A 779 4.88 56.87 -29.67
C LYS A 779 5.27 55.74 -30.62
N ARG A 780 6.56 55.62 -30.99
CA ARG A 780 7.06 54.51 -31.81
C ARG A 780 6.88 53.17 -31.11
N LEU A 781 7.30 53.08 -29.85
CA LEU A 781 7.12 51.87 -29.05
C LEU A 781 5.65 51.49 -28.86
N ARG A 782 4.73 52.46 -28.77
CA ARG A 782 3.29 52.18 -28.74
C ARG A 782 2.76 51.67 -30.08
N ALA A 783 3.22 52.21 -31.20
CA ALA A 783 2.84 51.72 -32.53
C ALA A 783 3.39 50.30 -32.79
N ASP A 784 4.61 50.01 -32.33
CA ASP A 784 5.22 48.68 -32.41
C ASP A 784 4.48 47.67 -31.50
N LEU A 785 4.00 48.12 -30.33
CA LEU A 785 3.20 47.28 -29.44
C LEU A 785 1.81 46.97 -30.03
N GLU A 786 1.17 47.98 -30.63
CA GLU A 786 -0.14 47.83 -31.27
C GLU A 786 -0.07 46.91 -32.51
N THR A 787 1.00 47.02 -33.31
CA THR A 787 1.25 46.08 -34.41
C THR A 787 1.52 44.66 -33.91
N SER A 788 2.33 44.49 -32.85
CA SER A 788 2.56 43.18 -32.24
C SER A 788 1.28 42.55 -31.65
N GLU A 789 0.38 43.35 -31.05
CA GLU A 789 -0.93 42.89 -30.59
C GLU A 789 -1.83 42.44 -31.75
N THR A 790 -1.84 43.17 -32.87
CA THR A 790 -2.60 42.74 -34.05
C THR A 790 -2.06 41.44 -34.68
N GLU A 791 -0.75 41.22 -34.65
CA GLU A 791 -0.13 39.97 -35.13
C GLU A 791 -0.43 38.80 -34.19
N LYS A 792 -0.44 39.05 -32.88
CA LYS A 792 -0.87 38.08 -31.86
C LYS A 792 -2.32 37.68 -32.08
N ASP A 793 -3.23 38.63 -32.30
CA ASP A 793 -4.64 38.33 -32.55
C ASP A 793 -4.86 37.53 -33.83
N LYS A 794 -4.07 37.81 -34.87
CA LYS A 794 -4.07 37.01 -36.11
C LYS A 794 -3.59 35.58 -35.88
N ALA A 795 -2.50 35.39 -35.11
CA ALA A 795 -2.00 34.06 -34.76
C ALA A 795 -3.01 33.27 -33.89
N VAL A 796 -3.72 33.95 -32.98
CA VAL A 796 -4.79 33.35 -32.18
C VAL A 796 -5.95 32.88 -33.08
N GLN A 797 -6.35 33.68 -34.08
CA GLN A 797 -7.40 33.29 -35.04
C GLN A 797 -6.98 32.09 -35.91
N GLU A 798 -5.74 32.04 -36.37
CA GLU A 798 -5.20 30.88 -37.12
C GLU A 798 -5.13 29.61 -36.26
N ASN A 799 -4.83 29.75 -34.98
CA ASN A 799 -4.81 28.65 -34.01
C ASN A 799 -6.24 28.13 -33.71
N ILE A 800 -7.23 29.02 -33.57
CA ILE A 800 -8.65 28.65 -33.45
C ILE A 800 -9.10 27.86 -34.69
N THR A 801 -8.73 28.32 -35.89
CA THR A 801 -9.08 27.68 -37.16
C THR A 801 -8.46 26.28 -37.29
N SER A 802 -7.19 26.14 -36.90
CA SER A 802 -6.48 24.86 -36.90
C SER A 802 -7.07 23.87 -35.90
N ASN A 803 -7.42 24.33 -34.70
CA ASN A 803 -8.08 23.51 -33.67
C ASN A 803 -9.47 23.02 -34.10
N LEU A 804 -10.24 23.83 -34.84
CA LEU A 804 -11.51 23.38 -35.41
C LEU A 804 -11.31 22.25 -36.43
N LYS A 805 -10.25 22.33 -37.25
CA LYS A 805 -9.92 21.29 -38.23
C LYS A 805 -9.45 19.99 -37.58
N ILE A 806 -8.68 20.09 -36.49
CA ILE A 806 -8.29 18.94 -35.67
C ILE A 806 -9.54 18.27 -35.07
N LYS A 807 -10.47 19.04 -34.49
CA LYS A 807 -11.73 18.49 -33.95
C LYS A 807 -12.57 17.78 -35.01
N GLN A 808 -12.59 18.27 -36.26
CA GLN A 808 -13.27 17.60 -37.37
C GLN A 808 -12.62 16.25 -37.73
N LEU A 809 -11.29 16.20 -37.77
CA LEU A 809 -10.54 14.96 -38.01
C LEU A 809 -10.69 13.95 -36.88
N GLU A 810 -10.67 14.39 -35.62
CA GLU A 810 -10.93 13.53 -34.45
C GLU A 810 -12.33 12.90 -34.51
N SER A 811 -13.35 13.68 -34.88
CA SER A 811 -14.71 13.19 -35.06
C SER A 811 -14.78 12.12 -36.16
N HIS A 812 -14.05 12.33 -37.26
CA HIS A 812 -14.00 11.37 -38.37
C HIS A 812 -13.28 10.06 -37.99
N ILE A 813 -12.17 10.15 -37.26
CA ILE A 813 -11.43 8.97 -36.76
C ILE A 813 -12.31 8.18 -35.78
N ASN A 814 -13.02 8.85 -34.88
CA ASN A 814 -13.92 8.19 -33.94
C ASN A 814 -15.09 7.50 -34.65
N ALA A 815 -15.64 8.10 -35.70
CA ALA A 815 -16.66 7.46 -36.53
C ALA A 815 -16.12 6.19 -37.22
N MET A 816 -14.92 6.26 -37.82
CA MET A 816 -14.27 5.09 -38.43
C MET A 816 -13.97 3.97 -37.42
N GLN A 817 -13.50 4.31 -36.21
CA GLN A 817 -13.23 3.32 -35.16
C GLN A 817 -14.51 2.63 -34.69
N ASN A 818 -15.61 3.37 -34.55
CA ASN A 818 -16.90 2.80 -34.19
C ASN A 818 -17.44 1.85 -35.28
N ASP A 819 -17.28 2.20 -36.55
CA ASP A 819 -17.66 1.31 -37.66
C ASP A 819 -16.75 0.08 -37.74
N MET A 820 -15.45 0.22 -37.50
CA MET A 820 -14.53 -0.91 -37.41
C MET A 820 -14.91 -1.87 -36.28
N GLN A 821 -15.28 -1.36 -35.10
CA GLN A 821 -15.74 -2.19 -33.98
C GLN A 821 -17.07 -2.88 -34.27
N ARG A 822 -18.01 -2.22 -34.98
CA ARG A 822 -19.26 -2.83 -35.45
C ARG A 822 -18.99 -3.97 -36.43
N ASN A 823 -18.06 -3.78 -37.36
CA ASN A 823 -17.66 -4.82 -38.31
C ASN A 823 -16.98 -5.99 -37.62
N MET A 824 -16.11 -5.72 -36.65
CA MET A 824 -15.43 -6.76 -35.87
C MET A 824 -16.44 -7.62 -35.08
N LYS A 825 -17.41 -6.99 -34.41
CA LYS A 825 -18.51 -7.72 -33.73
C LYS A 825 -19.35 -8.54 -34.70
N THR A 826 -19.63 -8.02 -35.88
CA THR A 826 -20.38 -8.74 -36.92
C THR A 826 -19.63 -9.99 -37.39
N LEU A 827 -18.32 -9.87 -37.60
CA LEU A 827 -17.45 -10.99 -37.96
C LEU A 827 -17.33 -12.03 -36.84
N GLU A 828 -17.21 -11.61 -35.59
CA GLU A 828 -17.21 -12.52 -34.44
C GLU A 828 -18.51 -13.31 -34.33
N ILE A 829 -19.64 -12.63 -34.53
CA ILE A 829 -20.97 -13.26 -34.54
C ILE A 829 -21.07 -14.26 -35.71
N GLN A 830 -20.64 -13.89 -36.91
CA GLN A 830 -20.64 -14.80 -38.07
C GLN A 830 -19.75 -16.03 -37.85
N ASN A 831 -18.53 -15.83 -37.32
CA ASN A 831 -17.61 -16.93 -37.01
C ASN A 831 -18.19 -17.84 -35.92
N SER A 832 -18.78 -17.27 -34.87
CA SER A 832 -19.46 -18.03 -33.82
C SER A 832 -20.62 -18.87 -34.39
N MET A 833 -21.46 -18.30 -35.26
CA MET A 833 -22.54 -19.06 -35.90
C MET A 833 -22.00 -20.19 -36.78
N LYS A 834 -20.93 -19.94 -37.55
CA LYS A 834 -20.29 -20.94 -38.41
C LYS A 834 -19.69 -22.09 -37.59
N LEU A 835 -19.04 -21.77 -36.47
CA LEU A 835 -18.46 -22.75 -35.55
C LEU A 835 -19.55 -23.62 -34.91
N LYS A 836 -20.68 -23.01 -34.52
CA LYS A 836 -21.84 -23.71 -33.97
C LYS A 836 -22.52 -24.61 -35.01
N SER A 837 -22.59 -24.16 -36.26
CA SER A 837 -23.07 -24.97 -37.39
C SER A 837 -22.16 -26.18 -37.64
N MET A 838 -20.84 -25.99 -37.64
CA MET A 838 -19.87 -27.08 -37.80
C MET A 838 -19.93 -28.08 -36.64
N GLN A 839 -20.09 -27.61 -35.41
CA GLN A 839 -20.29 -28.47 -34.24
C GLN A 839 -21.55 -29.32 -34.37
N ASN A 840 -22.65 -28.71 -34.80
CA ASN A 840 -23.89 -29.45 -35.04
C ASN A 840 -23.73 -30.48 -36.16
N GLU A 841 -23.04 -30.15 -37.25
CA GLU A 841 -22.77 -31.09 -38.34
C GLU A 841 -21.88 -32.27 -37.88
N LEU A 842 -20.86 -32.00 -37.07
CA LEU A 842 -20.02 -33.03 -36.44
C LEU A 842 -20.85 -33.95 -35.53
N LEU A 843 -21.75 -33.37 -34.73
CA LEU A 843 -22.64 -34.15 -33.87
C LEU A 843 -23.58 -35.04 -34.68
N THR A 844 -24.13 -34.53 -35.78
CA THR A 844 -24.94 -35.33 -36.71
C THR A 844 -24.13 -36.48 -37.31
N LYS A 845 -22.89 -36.23 -37.74
CA LYS A 845 -22.00 -37.28 -38.28
C LYS A 845 -21.62 -38.33 -37.23
N ILE A 846 -21.41 -37.93 -35.97
CA ILE A 846 -21.16 -38.88 -34.86
C ILE A 846 -22.39 -39.79 -34.67
N ASN A 847 -23.59 -39.21 -34.65
CA ASN A 847 -24.83 -39.97 -34.50
C ASN A 847 -25.07 -40.91 -35.72
N GLU A 848 -24.75 -40.46 -36.93
CA GLU A 848 -24.80 -41.30 -38.13
C GLU A 848 -23.81 -42.47 -38.05
N LEU A 849 -22.59 -42.23 -37.58
CA LEU A 849 -21.57 -43.27 -37.37
C LEU A 849 -21.98 -44.28 -36.29
N GLU A 850 -22.57 -43.82 -35.18
CA GLU A 850 -23.10 -44.71 -34.15
C GLU A 850 -24.26 -45.56 -34.67
N SER A 851 -25.15 -44.98 -35.47
CA SER A 851 -26.25 -45.73 -36.12
C SER A 851 -25.72 -46.79 -37.10
N SER A 852 -24.66 -46.45 -37.85
CA SER A 852 -23.99 -47.37 -38.78
C SER A 852 -23.25 -48.48 -38.01
N LYS A 853 -22.55 -48.14 -36.92
CA LYS A 853 -21.92 -49.10 -36.01
C LYS A 853 -22.95 -50.09 -35.45
N GLN A 854 -24.10 -49.60 -35.00
CA GLN A 854 -25.17 -50.45 -34.50
C GLN A 854 -25.76 -51.35 -35.60
N SER A 855 -25.88 -50.84 -36.83
CA SER A 855 -26.31 -51.63 -37.99
C SER A 855 -25.32 -52.75 -38.32
N ILE A 856 -24.02 -52.47 -38.28
CA ILE A 856 -22.94 -53.45 -38.48
C ILE A 856 -22.98 -54.51 -37.38
N ILE A 857 -23.07 -54.10 -36.10
CA ILE A 857 -23.19 -55.04 -34.98
C ILE A 857 -24.41 -55.93 -35.17
N ASN A 858 -25.57 -55.37 -35.53
CA ASN A 858 -26.78 -56.16 -35.79
C ASN A 858 -26.61 -57.13 -36.98
N SER A 859 -25.89 -56.72 -38.04
CA SER A 859 -25.60 -57.58 -39.19
C SER A 859 -24.65 -58.72 -38.83
N ILE A 860 -23.60 -58.43 -38.06
CA ILE A 860 -22.64 -59.43 -37.55
C ILE A 860 -23.35 -60.42 -36.63
N THR A 861 -24.17 -59.92 -35.70
CA THR A 861 -24.98 -60.76 -34.80
C THR A 861 -25.93 -61.65 -35.58
N ASN A 862 -26.61 -61.14 -36.61
CA ASN A 862 -27.52 -61.96 -37.43
C ASN A 862 -26.78 -63.02 -38.27
N ASN A 863 -25.57 -62.74 -38.74
CA ASN A 863 -24.78 -63.66 -39.57
C ASN A 863 -24.00 -64.71 -38.74
N LEU A 864 -23.60 -64.37 -37.51
CA LEU A 864 -22.83 -65.25 -36.62
C LEU A 864 -23.70 -65.98 -35.58
N ALA A 865 -24.95 -65.55 -35.37
CA ALA A 865 -25.91 -66.23 -34.49
C ALA A 865 -26.07 -67.75 -34.77
N PRO A 866 -26.04 -68.26 -36.02
CA PRO A 866 -26.14 -69.70 -36.26
C PRO A 866 -24.91 -70.50 -35.80
N LEU A 867 -23.74 -69.85 -35.68
CA LEU A 867 -22.46 -70.47 -35.30
C LEU A 867 -22.22 -70.46 -33.79
N LEU A 868 -22.92 -69.59 -33.05
CA LEU A 868 -22.80 -69.45 -31.61
C LEU A 868 -23.99 -70.17 -30.97
N ALA A 869 -23.78 -71.42 -30.58
CA ALA A 869 -24.82 -72.34 -30.08
C ALA A 869 -25.43 -71.97 -28.70
N THR A 870 -25.24 -70.74 -28.23
CA THR A 870 -25.73 -70.23 -26.96
C THR A 870 -26.63 -69.03 -27.27
N GLY A 871 -27.93 -69.15 -27.02
CA GLY A 871 -28.97 -68.14 -27.32
C GLY A 871 -28.88 -66.83 -26.52
N GLU A 872 -27.66 -66.38 -26.21
CA GLU A 872 -27.38 -65.13 -25.51
C GLU A 872 -27.20 -64.00 -26.53
N ARG A 873 -27.76 -62.82 -26.23
CA ARG A 873 -27.60 -61.61 -27.05
C ARG A 873 -26.12 -61.21 -27.07
N LEU A 874 -25.50 -61.19 -28.24
CA LEU A 874 -24.19 -60.59 -28.45
C LEU A 874 -24.26 -59.09 -28.16
N ASP A 875 -23.79 -58.68 -26.99
CA ASP A 875 -23.40 -57.30 -26.72
C ASP A 875 -21.92 -57.08 -27.08
N GLU A 876 -21.47 -55.82 -27.02
CA GLU A 876 -20.13 -55.41 -27.45
C GLU A 876 -19.03 -56.15 -26.67
N ASN A 877 -19.28 -56.46 -25.38
CA ASN A 877 -18.37 -57.23 -24.55
C ASN A 877 -18.35 -58.72 -24.93
N ALA A 878 -19.49 -59.31 -25.27
CA ALA A 878 -19.58 -60.69 -25.73
C ALA A 878 -18.90 -60.90 -27.09
N LEU A 879 -18.99 -59.92 -28.00
CA LEU A 879 -18.28 -59.96 -29.28
C LEU A 879 -16.76 -59.90 -29.08
N ASP A 880 -16.27 -59.01 -28.22
CA ASP A 880 -14.85 -58.89 -27.89
C ASP A 880 -14.31 -60.14 -27.19
N GLN A 881 -15.06 -60.76 -26.27
CA GLN A 881 -14.70 -62.02 -25.65
C GLN A 881 -14.66 -63.19 -26.65
N THR A 882 -15.61 -63.21 -27.60
CA THR A 882 -15.64 -64.23 -28.65
C THR A 882 -14.46 -64.06 -29.61
N LEU A 883 -14.14 -62.82 -30.01
CA LEU A 883 -12.97 -62.50 -30.82
C LEU A 883 -11.66 -62.83 -30.10
N GLN A 884 -11.57 -62.56 -28.79
CA GLN A 884 -10.43 -62.99 -27.98
C GLN A 884 -10.33 -64.52 -27.90
N GLY A 885 -11.44 -65.23 -27.76
CA GLY A 885 -11.46 -66.70 -27.77
C GLY A 885 -11.01 -67.30 -29.11
N ILE A 886 -11.45 -66.70 -30.23
CA ILE A 886 -11.00 -67.07 -31.58
C ILE A 886 -9.51 -66.79 -31.74
N ASN A 887 -9.04 -65.62 -31.30
CA ASN A 887 -7.63 -65.24 -31.40
C ASN A 887 -6.73 -66.13 -30.54
N MET A 888 -7.17 -66.52 -29.33
CA MET A 888 -6.45 -67.51 -28.51
C MET A 888 -6.37 -68.87 -29.20
N ARG A 889 -7.47 -69.37 -29.78
CA ARG A 889 -7.46 -70.64 -30.54
C ARG A 889 -6.58 -70.56 -31.78
N PHE A 890 -6.64 -69.46 -32.52
CA PHE A 890 -5.81 -69.23 -33.69
C PHE A 890 -4.33 -69.21 -33.32
N ASN A 891 -3.95 -68.49 -32.26
CA ASN A 891 -2.58 -68.49 -31.74
C ASN A 891 -2.14 -69.88 -31.29
N HIS A 892 -3.03 -70.66 -30.66
CA HIS A 892 -2.74 -72.03 -30.26
C HIS A 892 -2.50 -72.96 -31.46
N LEU A 893 -3.25 -72.76 -32.56
CA LEU A 893 -3.07 -73.45 -33.83
C LEU A 893 -1.77 -73.03 -34.53
N MET A 894 -1.43 -71.75 -34.54
CA MET A 894 -0.16 -71.24 -35.09
C MET A 894 1.06 -71.77 -34.33
N ILE A 895 0.97 -71.87 -32.99
CA ILE A 895 2.03 -72.49 -32.17
C ILE A 895 2.16 -73.99 -32.51
N ARG A 896 1.03 -74.69 -32.69
CA ARG A 896 1.04 -76.11 -33.07
C ARG A 896 1.60 -76.31 -34.48
N ASP A 897 1.23 -75.48 -35.44
CA ASP A 897 1.75 -75.46 -36.81
C ASP A 897 3.27 -75.24 -36.82
N LYS A 898 3.73 -74.21 -36.10
CA LYS A 898 5.17 -73.95 -35.91
C LYS A 898 5.91 -75.17 -35.34
N ARG A 899 5.34 -75.83 -34.33
CA ARG A 899 5.93 -77.01 -33.69
C ARG A 899 5.98 -78.22 -34.62
N ILE A 900 4.95 -78.41 -35.46
CA ILE A 900 4.94 -79.46 -36.51
C ILE A 900 6.01 -79.17 -37.55
N ARG A 901 6.15 -77.91 -37.99
CA ARG A 901 7.20 -77.48 -38.92
C ARG A 901 8.60 -77.69 -38.35
N GLU A 902 8.83 -77.36 -37.08
CA GLU A 902 10.10 -77.61 -36.39
C GLU A 902 10.43 -79.11 -36.31
N LEU A 903 9.45 -79.95 -36.00
CA LEU A 903 9.63 -81.42 -35.92
C LEU A 903 9.95 -82.05 -37.27
N LEU A 904 9.39 -81.52 -38.35
CA LEU A 904 9.60 -81.99 -39.71
C LEU A 904 10.74 -81.24 -40.43
N ASN A 905 11.38 -80.27 -39.75
CA ASN A 905 12.43 -79.40 -40.26
C ASN A 905 12.06 -78.65 -41.56
N ILE A 906 10.82 -78.17 -41.62
CA ILE A 906 10.18 -77.53 -42.77
C ILE A 906 10.33 -76.01 -42.68
N GLY A 907 10.66 -75.34 -43.79
CA GLY A 907 10.70 -73.88 -43.86
C GLY A 907 9.32 -73.25 -43.63
N PRO A 908 9.25 -71.96 -43.26
CA PRO A 908 7.99 -71.28 -42.91
C PRO A 908 7.00 -71.17 -44.09
N MET A 909 7.46 -71.35 -45.34
CA MET A 909 6.64 -71.26 -46.55
C MET A 909 6.42 -72.62 -47.23
N ASP A 910 7.06 -73.68 -46.76
CA ASP A 910 6.96 -75.00 -47.39
C ASP A 910 5.70 -75.70 -46.87
N SER A 911 4.99 -76.44 -47.74
CA SER A 911 3.76 -77.12 -47.34
C SER A 911 4.08 -78.30 -46.42
N ILE A 912 3.41 -78.36 -45.26
CA ILE A 912 3.52 -79.49 -44.33
C ILE A 912 3.07 -80.79 -45.01
N GLU A 913 2.06 -80.72 -45.87
CA GLU A 913 1.57 -81.87 -46.64
C GLU A 913 2.62 -82.38 -47.63
N ASP A 914 3.30 -81.48 -48.34
CA ASP A 914 4.30 -81.87 -49.34
C ASP A 914 5.53 -82.53 -48.71
N GLU A 915 6.00 -82.03 -47.56
CA GLU A 915 7.16 -82.64 -46.88
C GLU A 915 6.79 -83.94 -46.16
N MET A 916 5.56 -84.08 -45.65
CA MET A 916 5.04 -85.37 -45.17
C MET A 916 5.01 -86.41 -46.30
N ILE A 917 4.57 -86.03 -47.51
CA ILE A 917 4.61 -86.91 -48.70
C ILE A 917 6.06 -87.26 -49.08
N ARG A 918 7.00 -86.34 -48.92
CA ARG A 918 8.43 -86.56 -49.18
C ARG A 918 9.08 -87.53 -48.19
N LEU A 919 8.71 -87.45 -46.91
CA LEU A 919 9.13 -88.39 -45.86
C LEU A 919 8.54 -89.79 -46.09
N PHE A 920 7.28 -89.88 -46.52
CA PHE A 920 6.64 -91.16 -46.86
C PHE A 920 7.22 -91.84 -48.11
N LYS A 921 7.83 -91.08 -49.04
CA LYS A 921 8.55 -91.65 -50.21
C LYS A 921 9.99 -92.09 -49.90
N LYS A 922 10.49 -91.86 -48.69
CA LYS A 922 11.83 -92.27 -48.22
C LYS A 922 11.83 -93.56 -47.37
N GLN A 923 10.65 -94.14 -47.15
CA GLN A 923 10.46 -95.55 -46.77
C GLN A 923 10.11 -96.35 -48.02
#